data_AF-A0A673V4C8-F1
#
_entry.id   AF-A0A673V4C8-F1
#
_cell.length_a   1.000
_cell.length_b   1.000
_cell.length_c   1.000
_cell.angle_alpha   90.00
_cell.angle_beta   90.00
_cell.angle_gamma   90.00
#
_symmetry.space_group_name_H-M   'P 1'
#
loop_
_entity.id
_entity.type
_entity.pdbx_description
1 polymer ?
#
loop_
_entity_poly.entity_id
_entity_poly.type
_entity_poly.pdbx_seq_one_letter_code
_entity_poly.pdbx_strand_id
1 'polypeptide(L)'
;MSSEFLAELHWDDGFAIPVANEENKILENQLSKLQEERSSLQDQLRDYEDRINAMTSHFKNVKQEFSFTQSLCKAREHEIESEEHFKIIAERELGRVKDEIQRLQNEIASIQEKKSDKETNIFKTTQKLDSLKCQMNWDQQALEAWLEESAHKDSDALTLQKYTQQDDNKIRALTLQLERLTLECHQKRKVLDNELTETLSAQLELDKAAQDFRKIHDERQELIKQWENTIEQMQKRDRDIDNCALLDSLKATVNRSSSDLEALRKNISKIKKDIQEETTRLHKIKNHNQIVRKKLKQITEKTMSVEEKATNLEDMLREEEKSVKEVDVQLNILKDVLFKKVQELQTETMKEKAIVSEIEGTRSSLKHLNHQLQKLDFETLKQQEIMYSQDFNIQQMEHRMSRLKGEINSEEKQALEAKIVELKKTLEEKKSTFGLLETQIKKLHNDLYFIKKSHTKNCDEKQSLMDKINELNLFNDRSEKELNKAKALKQDLMIEDNLLKLEVKRTREMLHSKAEEVLSLEKRKQQLHRAMEERIEEIKIHKTMLTSQIRYVDQERQNISADFHERLSKIDKLKNRYEILTVVMLPPEGEEEKTQAYYVIKAAQEKEELKREGDTLDAKINKAEKEIYALGNTLQVLRSCNNNYKRSFKKVTPSSDEYELKIQLEEEKRAIDEKHRYKQRQIRELREDIQSMENTLEVIEHLTNNVKEKLSEQQAFSSQLNRETEEQKPKLERVTKQCAKLTKEIRLLKDTKDETLEEQDIKLRETKQFHKIIDEMLVNVTEENADIRIILQTYFQQNGLELPTAGRKGSRQSSRSPSQTSLLSARSSRSTSTSASQASVKVLELSFPDSSPGTGNTSNRPTSATSSSNNGKNKKGRK
;
A
#
# COMPACT_ATOMS: atom_id res chain seq x y z
N MET A 1 -92.74 101.93 80.65
CA MET A 1 -92.36 102.75 79.47
C MET A 1 -90.98 102.43 78.88
N SER A 2 -89.94 102.07 79.65
CA SER A 2 -88.60 101.77 79.09
C SER A 2 -88.22 100.28 79.01
N SER A 3 -88.97 99.37 79.64
CA SER A 3 -88.69 97.93 79.65
C SER A 3 -89.29 97.16 78.46
N GLU A 4 -90.48 97.55 77.99
CA GLU A 4 -91.17 96.86 76.88
C GLU A 4 -90.49 97.11 75.53
N PHE A 5 -90.08 98.36 75.25
CA PHE A 5 -89.39 98.72 74.00
C PHE A 5 -88.03 98.02 73.81
N LEU A 6 -87.38 97.61 74.91
CA LEU A 6 -86.12 96.84 74.85
C LEU A 6 -86.35 95.32 74.68
N ALA A 7 -87.57 94.82 74.89
CA ALA A 7 -87.93 93.43 74.67
C ALA A 7 -88.42 93.16 73.23
N GLU A 8 -88.91 94.18 72.52
CA GLU A 8 -89.36 94.07 71.11
C GLU A 8 -88.20 94.02 70.09
N LEU A 9 -86.97 94.38 70.47
CA LEU A 9 -85.81 94.11 69.61
C LEU A 9 -85.41 92.62 69.73
N HIS A 10 -85.86 91.82 68.78
CA HIS A 10 -85.37 90.47 68.53
C HIS A 10 -83.89 90.51 68.07
N TRP A 11 -82.96 90.45 69.02
CA TRP A 11 -81.53 90.23 68.76
C TRP A 11 -81.26 88.73 68.64
N ASP A 12 -81.48 88.15 67.45
CA ASP A 12 -81.09 86.76 67.16
C ASP A 12 -79.56 86.59 67.09
N ASP A 13 -79.10 85.37 67.38
CA ASP A 13 -77.68 84.98 67.40
C ASP A 13 -77.05 85.15 66.01
N GLY A 14 -76.38 86.30 65.80
CA GLY A 14 -75.75 86.67 64.54
C GLY A 14 -75.64 88.18 64.31
N PHE A 15 -76.42 89.01 65.02
CA PHE A 15 -76.29 90.45 64.93
C PHE A 15 -75.07 90.99 65.67
N ALA A 16 -74.19 91.69 64.94
CA ALA A 16 -73.05 92.40 65.49
C ALA A 16 -73.53 93.43 66.54
N ILE A 17 -72.90 93.40 67.71
CA ILE A 17 -73.23 94.28 68.84
C ILE A 17 -72.92 95.73 68.43
N PRO A 18 -73.80 96.73 68.71
CA PRO A 18 -73.49 98.13 68.46
C PRO A 18 -72.22 98.57 69.21
N VAL A 19 -71.10 98.64 68.46
CA VAL A 19 -69.80 99.02 68.99
C VAL A 19 -69.82 100.51 69.33
N ALA A 20 -69.77 100.84 70.63
CA ALA A 20 -69.98 102.19 71.13
C ALA A 20 -68.85 103.20 70.81
N ASN A 21 -67.79 102.81 70.10
CA ASN A 21 -66.65 103.66 69.77
C ASN A 21 -66.03 103.26 68.41
N GLU A 22 -65.73 104.23 67.54
CA GLU A 22 -65.30 103.96 66.15
C GLU A 22 -63.95 103.19 66.08
N GLU A 23 -63.05 103.39 67.05
CA GLU A 23 -61.78 102.66 67.16
C GLU A 23 -61.98 101.13 67.22
N ASN A 24 -62.96 100.67 68.01
CA ASN A 24 -63.24 99.25 68.18
C ASN A 24 -63.84 98.63 66.91
N LYS A 25 -64.59 99.42 66.13
CA LYS A 25 -65.14 99.02 64.83
C LYS A 25 -64.05 98.92 63.76
N ILE A 26 -63.01 99.74 63.83
CA ILE A 26 -61.80 99.60 62.99
C ILE A 26 -61.07 98.30 63.34
N LEU A 27 -60.92 97.98 64.63
CA LEU A 27 -60.29 96.73 65.09
C LEU A 27 -61.09 95.48 64.69
N GLU A 28 -62.42 95.51 64.76
CA GLU A 28 -63.29 94.41 64.31
C GLU A 28 -63.13 94.16 62.80
N ASN A 29 -63.14 95.22 61.98
CA ASN A 29 -62.88 95.12 60.54
C ASN A 29 -61.46 94.59 60.23
N GLN A 30 -60.45 94.92 61.04
CA GLN A 30 -59.10 94.37 60.89
C GLN A 30 -59.06 92.87 61.25
N LEU A 31 -59.74 92.46 62.32
CA LEU A 31 -59.88 91.05 62.69
C LEU A 31 -60.58 90.24 61.60
N SER A 32 -61.67 90.75 61.01
CA SER A 32 -62.37 90.09 59.90
C SER A 32 -61.45 89.90 58.70
N LYS A 33 -60.70 90.93 58.28
CA LYS A 33 -59.72 90.83 57.17
C LYS A 33 -58.62 89.82 57.45
N LEU A 34 -58.04 89.84 58.65
CA LEU A 34 -57.01 88.86 59.05
C LEU A 34 -57.57 87.43 59.10
N GLN A 35 -58.85 87.25 59.41
CA GLN A 35 -59.52 85.95 59.42
C GLN A 35 -59.82 85.45 57.99
N GLU A 36 -60.22 86.32 57.08
CA GLU A 36 -60.35 86.03 55.64
C GLU A 36 -58.98 85.67 55.04
N GLU A 37 -57.95 86.50 55.26
CA GLU A 37 -56.57 86.23 54.83
C GLU A 37 -56.07 84.88 55.35
N ARG A 38 -56.28 84.58 56.65
CA ARG A 38 -55.93 83.28 57.23
C ARG A 38 -56.64 82.12 56.53
N SER A 39 -57.93 82.25 56.20
CA SER A 39 -58.65 81.20 55.48
C SER A 39 -58.08 80.99 54.07
N SER A 40 -57.82 82.07 53.32
CA SER A 40 -57.24 82.00 51.97
C SER A 40 -55.84 81.36 51.95
N LEU A 41 -55.01 81.68 52.94
CA LEU A 41 -53.68 81.07 53.10
C LEU A 41 -53.78 79.60 53.50
N GLN A 42 -54.77 79.24 54.33
CA GLN A 42 -54.97 77.86 54.76
C GLN A 42 -55.49 76.97 53.62
N ASP A 43 -56.31 77.50 52.71
CA ASP A 43 -56.73 76.81 51.49
C ASP A 43 -55.58 76.66 50.49
N GLN A 44 -54.76 77.70 50.28
CA GLN A 44 -53.54 77.58 49.47
C GLN A 44 -52.57 76.53 50.04
N LEU A 45 -52.42 76.45 51.36
CA LEU A 45 -51.58 75.45 52.01
C LEU A 45 -52.09 74.03 51.73
N ARG A 46 -53.40 73.82 51.79
CA ARG A 46 -54.09 72.56 51.44
C ARG A 46 -53.82 72.16 49.98
N ASP A 47 -53.98 73.08 49.04
CA ASP A 47 -53.69 72.85 47.62
C ASP A 47 -52.21 72.47 47.38
N TYR A 48 -51.28 73.09 48.11
CA TYR A 48 -49.86 72.73 48.05
C TYR A 48 -49.59 71.35 48.66
N GLU A 49 -50.22 70.99 49.78
CA GLU A 49 -50.11 69.66 50.39
C GLU A 49 -50.65 68.57 49.45
N ASP A 50 -51.82 68.76 48.84
CA ASP A 50 -52.39 67.80 47.89
C ASP A 50 -51.52 67.66 46.63
N ARG A 51 -50.96 68.76 46.12
CA ARG A 51 -49.99 68.73 45.02
C ARG A 51 -48.71 67.97 45.40
N ILE A 52 -48.18 68.19 46.61
CA ILE A 52 -47.00 67.47 47.12
C ILE A 52 -47.30 65.98 47.27
N ASN A 53 -48.47 65.62 47.79
CA ASN A 53 -48.91 64.23 47.93
C ASN A 53 -49.08 63.53 46.57
N ALA A 54 -49.67 64.21 45.58
CA ALA A 54 -49.80 63.71 44.22
C ALA A 54 -48.42 63.53 43.54
N MET A 55 -47.53 64.53 43.64
CA MET A 55 -46.16 64.44 43.09
C MET A 55 -45.32 63.36 43.78
N THR A 56 -45.46 63.17 45.09
CA THR A 56 -44.77 62.12 45.85
C THR A 56 -45.25 60.73 45.45
N SER A 57 -46.55 60.59 45.18
CA SER A 57 -47.13 59.33 44.70
C SER A 57 -46.68 59.03 43.26
N HIS A 58 -46.70 60.03 42.37
CA HIS A 58 -46.14 59.89 41.03
C HIS A 58 -44.64 59.54 41.05
N PHE A 59 -43.84 60.16 41.93
CA PHE A 59 -42.43 59.84 42.09
C PHE A 59 -42.19 58.40 42.56
N LYS A 60 -43.03 57.86 43.45
CA LYS A 60 -42.99 56.44 43.83
C LYS A 60 -43.26 55.54 42.62
N ASN A 61 -44.26 55.86 41.80
CA ASN A 61 -44.57 55.09 40.59
C ASN A 61 -43.40 55.16 39.59
N VAL A 62 -42.82 56.33 39.33
CA VAL A 62 -41.65 56.48 38.45
C VAL A 62 -40.44 55.69 38.98
N LYS A 63 -40.22 55.67 40.30
CA LYS A 63 -39.16 54.85 40.92
C LYS A 63 -39.43 53.35 40.78
N GLN A 64 -40.69 52.93 40.83
CA GLN A 64 -41.09 51.54 40.59
C GLN A 64 -40.88 51.14 39.13
N GLU A 65 -41.33 51.94 38.16
CA GLU A 65 -41.07 51.73 36.73
C GLU A 65 -39.57 51.71 36.40
N PHE A 66 -38.78 52.58 37.05
CA PHE A 66 -37.32 52.52 36.95
C PHE A 66 -36.75 51.18 37.46
N SER A 67 -37.26 50.66 38.58
CA SER A 67 -36.82 49.35 39.10
C SER A 67 -37.23 48.16 38.22
N PHE A 68 -38.40 48.23 37.59
CA PHE A 68 -38.87 47.23 36.63
C PHE A 68 -38.04 47.26 35.34
N THR A 69 -37.83 48.44 34.76
CA THR A 69 -36.98 48.60 33.56
C THR A 69 -35.53 48.20 33.85
N GLN A 70 -34.97 48.55 35.01
CA GLN A 70 -33.64 48.08 35.41
C GLN A 70 -33.56 46.55 35.53
N SER A 71 -34.59 45.90 36.08
CA SER A 71 -34.66 44.44 36.17
C SER A 71 -34.78 43.78 34.80
N LEU A 72 -35.54 44.38 33.88
CA LEU A 72 -35.67 43.93 32.49
C LEU A 72 -34.35 44.09 31.71
N CYS A 73 -33.60 45.17 31.92
CA CYS A 73 -32.26 45.35 31.35
C CYS A 73 -31.31 44.25 31.82
N LYS A 74 -31.27 43.94 33.13
CA LYS A 74 -30.45 42.84 33.66
C LYS A 74 -30.84 41.47 33.11
N ALA A 75 -32.14 41.22 32.94
CA ALA A 75 -32.61 39.99 32.28
C ALA A 75 -32.09 39.91 30.84
N ARG A 76 -32.10 41.02 30.09
CA ARG A 76 -31.52 41.08 28.74
C ARG A 76 -30.00 40.96 28.72
N GLU A 77 -29.28 41.50 29.70
CA GLU A 77 -27.84 41.28 29.86
C GLU A 77 -27.53 39.78 30.03
N HIS A 78 -28.23 39.08 30.93
CA HIS A 78 -28.07 37.64 31.12
C HIS A 78 -28.49 36.79 29.91
N GLU A 79 -29.51 37.21 29.17
CA GLU A 79 -29.89 36.54 27.91
C GLU A 79 -28.80 36.70 26.84
N ILE A 80 -28.19 37.90 26.71
CA ILE A 80 -27.05 38.15 25.81
C ILE A 80 -25.84 37.29 26.24
N GLU A 81 -25.49 37.25 27.53
CA GLU A 81 -24.43 36.36 28.07
C GLU A 81 -24.70 34.89 27.71
N SER A 82 -25.96 34.45 27.77
CA SER A 82 -26.35 33.09 27.39
C SER A 82 -26.24 32.83 25.89
N GLU A 83 -26.62 33.80 25.03
CA GLU A 83 -26.47 33.72 23.57
C GLU A 83 -25.00 33.70 23.15
N GLU A 84 -24.14 34.50 23.79
CA GLU A 84 -22.69 34.46 23.60
C GLU A 84 -22.10 33.11 24.00
N HIS A 85 -22.53 32.53 25.13
CA HIS A 85 -22.12 31.19 25.55
C HIS A 85 -22.58 30.11 24.55
N PHE A 86 -23.82 30.16 24.05
CA PHE A 86 -24.31 29.24 23.02
C PHE A 86 -23.53 29.40 21.70
N LYS A 87 -23.20 30.63 21.30
CA LYS A 87 -22.36 30.92 20.13
C LYS A 87 -20.97 30.29 20.28
N ILE A 88 -20.32 30.43 21.44
CA ILE A 88 -19.01 29.81 21.71
C ILE A 88 -19.09 28.27 21.62
N ILE A 89 -20.16 27.65 22.12
CA ILE A 89 -20.38 26.20 21.96
C ILE A 89 -20.55 25.82 20.47
N ALA A 90 -21.36 26.56 19.72
CA ALA A 90 -21.58 26.32 18.30
C ALA A 90 -20.29 26.50 17.47
N GLU A 91 -19.45 27.50 17.80
CA GLU A 91 -18.13 27.71 17.18
C GLU A 91 -17.15 26.58 17.49
N ARG A 92 -17.15 26.04 18.72
CA ARG A 92 -16.34 24.87 19.09
C ARG A 92 -16.78 23.61 18.35
N GLU A 93 -18.08 23.34 18.28
CA GLU A 93 -18.62 22.20 17.51
C GLU A 93 -18.36 22.35 16.01
N LEU A 94 -18.47 23.55 15.46
CA LEU A 94 -18.08 23.85 14.08
C LEU A 94 -16.59 23.59 13.85
N GLY A 95 -15.72 23.94 14.81
CA GLY A 95 -14.29 23.61 14.79
C GLY A 95 -14.06 22.10 14.77
N ARG A 96 -14.67 21.36 15.71
CA ARG A 96 -14.58 19.89 15.80
C ARG A 96 -15.05 19.21 14.51
N VAL A 97 -16.13 19.69 13.90
CA VAL A 97 -16.64 19.16 12.62
C VAL A 97 -15.72 19.50 11.45
N LYS A 98 -15.08 20.69 11.42
CA LYS A 98 -14.06 21.02 10.42
C LYS A 98 -12.84 20.11 10.52
N ASP A 99 -12.35 19.83 11.73
CA ASP A 99 -11.22 18.92 11.95
C ASP A 99 -11.56 17.47 11.53
N GLU A 100 -12.80 17.03 11.76
CA GLU A 100 -13.31 15.74 11.30
C GLU A 100 -13.38 15.67 9.77
N ILE A 101 -13.92 16.71 9.13
CA ILE A 101 -13.96 16.84 7.66
C ILE A 101 -12.54 16.82 7.08
N GLN A 102 -11.58 17.52 7.70
CA GLN A 102 -10.19 17.51 7.24
C GLN A 102 -9.54 16.12 7.40
N ARG A 103 -9.84 15.39 8.48
CA ARG A 103 -9.39 14.00 8.66
C ARG A 103 -9.94 13.09 7.56
N LEU A 104 -11.25 13.18 7.30
CA LEU A 104 -11.90 12.40 6.23
C LEU A 104 -11.39 12.78 4.83
N GLN A 105 -11.08 14.05 4.57
CA GLN A 105 -10.45 14.48 3.32
C GLN A 105 -9.05 13.87 3.14
N ASN A 106 -8.24 13.84 4.20
CA ASN A 106 -6.92 13.19 4.18
C ASN A 106 -7.04 11.66 3.97
N GLU A 107 -8.05 11.02 4.57
CA GLU A 107 -8.33 9.60 4.36
C GLU A 107 -8.79 9.30 2.93
N ILE A 108 -9.69 10.12 2.37
CA ILE A 108 -10.10 10.06 0.96
C ILE A 108 -8.88 10.22 0.04
N ALA A 109 -7.97 11.16 0.31
CA ALA A 109 -6.75 11.34 -0.47
C ALA A 109 -5.85 10.08 -0.39
N SER A 110 -5.66 9.49 0.79
CA SER A 110 -4.93 8.23 0.94
C SER A 110 -5.59 7.05 0.22
N ILE A 111 -6.92 7.00 0.19
CA ILE A 111 -7.68 5.98 -0.56
C ILE A 111 -7.54 6.20 -2.07
N GLN A 112 -7.52 7.45 -2.55
CA GLN A 112 -7.30 7.78 -3.96
C GLN A 112 -5.87 7.42 -4.42
N GLU A 113 -4.86 7.71 -3.59
CA GLU A 113 -3.46 7.28 -3.83
C GLU A 113 -3.36 5.75 -3.90
N LYS A 114 -3.89 5.04 -2.89
CA LYS A 114 -3.96 3.57 -2.89
C LYS A 114 -4.72 3.01 -4.09
N LYS A 115 -5.78 3.68 -4.54
CA LYS A 115 -6.53 3.30 -5.75
C LYS A 115 -5.65 3.43 -6.99
N SER A 116 -4.96 4.57 -7.17
CA SER A 116 -4.01 4.79 -8.27
C SER A 116 -2.88 3.74 -8.27
N ASP A 117 -2.33 3.41 -7.10
CA ASP A 117 -1.34 2.34 -6.96
C ASP A 117 -1.91 0.97 -7.37
N LYS A 118 -3.17 0.66 -7.04
CA LYS A 118 -3.81 -0.58 -7.48
C LYS A 118 -4.10 -0.58 -8.97
N GLU A 119 -4.59 0.52 -9.54
CA GLU A 119 -4.86 0.66 -10.98
C GLU A 119 -3.57 0.54 -11.81
N THR A 120 -2.48 1.21 -11.40
CA THR A 120 -1.18 1.09 -12.08
C THR A 120 -0.56 -0.30 -11.93
N ASN A 121 -0.74 -0.98 -10.79
CA ASN A 121 -0.32 -2.36 -10.63
C ASN A 121 -1.16 -3.33 -11.48
N ILE A 122 -2.49 -3.15 -11.54
CA ILE A 122 -3.37 -3.92 -12.42
C ILE A 122 -2.92 -3.75 -13.87
N PHE A 123 -2.71 -2.51 -14.33
CA PHE A 123 -2.22 -2.22 -15.68
C PHE A 123 -0.89 -2.93 -15.98
N LYS A 124 0.10 -2.87 -15.07
CA LYS A 124 1.37 -3.60 -15.19
C LYS A 124 1.17 -5.12 -15.24
N THR A 125 0.23 -5.68 -14.47
CA THR A 125 -0.06 -7.12 -14.52
C THR A 125 -0.79 -7.53 -15.81
N THR A 126 -1.70 -6.69 -16.33
CA THR A 126 -2.37 -6.91 -17.61
C THR A 126 -1.36 -6.87 -18.75
N GLN A 127 -0.46 -5.88 -18.78
CA GLN A 127 0.61 -5.79 -19.77
C GLN A 127 1.54 -7.03 -19.74
N LYS A 128 1.87 -7.53 -18.54
CA LYS A 128 2.62 -8.79 -18.39
C LYS A 128 1.82 -9.99 -18.92
N LEU A 129 0.53 -10.08 -18.59
CA LEU A 129 -0.36 -11.14 -19.06
C LEU A 129 -0.50 -11.14 -20.59
N ASP A 130 -0.59 -9.97 -21.22
CA ASP A 130 -0.62 -9.84 -22.67
C ASP A 130 0.74 -10.19 -23.30
N SER A 131 1.87 -9.83 -22.67
CA SER A 131 3.19 -10.29 -23.13
C SER A 131 3.34 -11.81 -23.06
N LEU A 132 2.81 -12.45 -22.00
CA LEU A 132 2.78 -13.91 -21.85
C LEU A 132 1.82 -14.58 -22.84
N LYS A 133 0.68 -13.95 -23.17
CA LYS A 133 -0.20 -14.43 -24.26
C LYS A 133 0.49 -14.38 -25.62
N CYS A 134 1.18 -13.27 -25.92
CA CYS A 134 1.94 -13.15 -27.17
C CYS A 134 3.05 -14.21 -27.23
N GLN A 135 3.78 -14.44 -26.13
CA GLN A 135 4.77 -15.50 -26.04
C GLN A 135 4.14 -16.89 -26.23
N MET A 136 3.06 -17.21 -25.51
CA MET A 136 2.33 -18.48 -25.62
C MET A 136 1.83 -18.73 -27.06
N ASN A 137 1.35 -17.69 -27.76
CA ASN A 137 0.91 -17.80 -29.15
C ASN A 137 2.11 -18.06 -30.09
N TRP A 138 3.26 -17.45 -29.83
CA TRP A 138 4.50 -17.74 -30.56
C TRP A 138 5.01 -19.16 -30.28
N ASP A 139 5.00 -19.60 -29.03
CA ASP A 139 5.40 -20.95 -28.62
C ASP A 139 4.46 -22.01 -29.24
N GLN A 140 3.15 -21.73 -29.31
CA GLN A 140 2.18 -22.58 -30.01
C GLN A 140 2.45 -22.64 -31.52
N GLN A 141 2.64 -21.51 -32.19
CA GLN A 141 2.94 -21.49 -33.63
C GLN A 141 4.27 -22.20 -33.95
N ALA A 142 5.28 -22.04 -33.09
CA ALA A 142 6.54 -22.76 -33.21
C ALA A 142 6.34 -24.28 -33.03
N LEU A 143 5.54 -24.72 -32.06
CA LEU A 143 5.22 -26.13 -31.85
C LEU A 143 4.44 -26.73 -33.04
N GLU A 144 3.44 -26.03 -33.55
CA GLU A 144 2.67 -26.43 -34.74
C GLU A 144 3.59 -26.61 -35.96
N ALA A 145 4.48 -25.64 -36.22
CA ALA A 145 5.47 -25.73 -37.29
C ALA A 145 6.47 -26.89 -37.10
N TRP A 146 6.91 -27.17 -35.87
CA TRP A 146 7.78 -28.32 -35.57
C TRP A 146 7.07 -29.66 -35.76
N LEU A 147 5.78 -29.74 -35.43
CA LEU A 147 4.98 -30.94 -35.66
C LEU A 147 4.73 -31.18 -37.16
N GLU A 148 4.47 -30.12 -37.93
CA GLU A 148 4.30 -30.19 -39.39
C GLU A 148 5.62 -30.58 -40.09
N GLU A 149 6.75 -29.97 -39.72
CA GLU A 149 8.10 -30.34 -40.20
C GLU A 149 8.48 -31.78 -39.81
N SER A 150 8.06 -32.27 -38.62
CA SER A 150 8.25 -33.66 -38.23
C SER A 150 7.42 -34.61 -39.10
N ALA A 151 6.14 -34.29 -39.33
CA ALA A 151 5.26 -35.08 -40.19
C ALA A 151 5.75 -35.12 -41.65
N HIS A 152 6.31 -34.02 -42.15
CA HIS A 152 6.99 -33.98 -43.45
C HIS A 152 8.21 -34.90 -43.48
N LYS A 153 9.06 -34.89 -42.45
CA LYS A 153 10.22 -35.79 -42.37
C LYS A 153 9.83 -37.27 -42.26
N ASP A 154 8.77 -37.59 -41.52
CA ASP A 154 8.27 -38.96 -41.42
C ASP A 154 7.69 -39.44 -42.78
N SER A 155 6.99 -38.55 -43.50
CA SER A 155 6.55 -38.79 -44.88
C SER A 155 7.73 -39.00 -45.83
N ASP A 156 8.75 -38.15 -45.78
CA ASP A 156 9.94 -38.28 -46.62
C ASP A 156 10.71 -39.58 -46.31
N ALA A 157 10.86 -39.94 -45.03
CA ALA A 157 11.44 -41.21 -44.61
C ALA A 157 10.66 -42.41 -45.15
N LEU A 158 9.32 -42.36 -45.13
CA LEU A 158 8.45 -43.36 -45.76
C LEU A 158 8.64 -43.44 -47.29
N THR A 159 8.81 -42.31 -47.99
CA THR A 159 9.11 -42.33 -49.44
C THR A 159 10.49 -42.89 -49.74
N LEU A 160 11.52 -42.53 -48.95
CA LEU A 160 12.87 -43.08 -49.07
C LEU A 160 12.86 -44.59 -48.82
N GLN A 161 12.20 -45.07 -47.76
CA GLN A 161 12.06 -46.51 -47.48
C GLN A 161 11.39 -47.25 -48.64
N LYS A 162 10.37 -46.64 -49.26
CA LYS A 162 9.71 -47.20 -50.45
C LYS A 162 10.65 -47.27 -51.65
N TYR A 163 11.46 -46.25 -51.90
CA TYR A 163 12.48 -46.29 -52.94
C TYR A 163 13.58 -47.33 -52.63
N THR A 164 14.06 -47.43 -51.39
CA THR A 164 15.01 -48.48 -50.99
C THR A 164 14.45 -49.89 -51.24
N GLN A 165 13.16 -50.14 -50.95
CA GLN A 165 12.53 -51.42 -51.31
C GLN A 165 12.43 -51.65 -52.82
N GLN A 166 12.20 -50.60 -53.62
CA GLN A 166 12.17 -50.70 -55.08
C GLN A 166 13.58 -50.98 -55.64
N ASP A 167 14.60 -50.30 -55.12
CA ASP A 167 16.00 -50.51 -55.48
C ASP A 167 16.48 -51.91 -55.07
N ASP A 168 16.15 -52.38 -53.86
CA ASP A 168 16.40 -53.76 -53.42
C ASP A 168 15.77 -54.80 -54.37
N ASN A 169 14.53 -54.57 -54.79
CA ASN A 169 13.86 -55.43 -55.77
C ASN A 169 14.56 -55.37 -57.15
N LYS A 170 15.04 -54.19 -57.55
CA LYS A 170 15.75 -54.01 -58.81
C LYS A 170 17.15 -54.64 -58.78
N ILE A 171 17.86 -54.52 -57.67
CA ILE A 171 19.14 -55.20 -57.39
C ILE A 171 18.93 -56.71 -57.46
N ARG A 172 17.96 -57.27 -56.72
CA ARG A 172 17.63 -58.71 -56.80
C ARG A 172 17.36 -59.18 -58.24
N ALA A 173 16.59 -58.42 -59.01
CA ALA A 173 16.32 -58.74 -60.42
C ALA A 173 17.57 -58.67 -61.31
N LEU A 174 18.44 -57.67 -61.10
CA LEU A 174 19.71 -57.52 -61.83
C LEU A 174 20.73 -58.61 -61.44
N THR A 175 20.81 -59.00 -60.17
CA THR A 175 21.64 -60.12 -59.71
C THR A 175 21.22 -61.44 -60.37
N LEU A 176 19.92 -61.75 -60.38
CA LEU A 176 19.40 -62.94 -61.08
C LEU A 176 19.68 -62.90 -62.60
N GLN A 177 19.63 -61.71 -63.22
CA GLN A 177 19.99 -61.55 -64.63
C GLN A 177 21.51 -61.75 -64.86
N LEU A 178 22.35 -61.25 -63.95
CA LEU A 178 23.80 -61.46 -63.98
C LEU A 178 24.17 -62.93 -63.80
N GLU A 179 23.56 -63.64 -62.85
CA GLU A 179 23.75 -65.09 -62.66
C GLU A 179 23.37 -65.86 -63.91
N ARG A 180 22.21 -65.56 -64.52
CA ARG A 180 21.77 -66.18 -65.77
C ARG A 180 22.75 -65.94 -66.92
N LEU A 181 23.19 -64.71 -67.13
CA LEU A 181 24.16 -64.37 -68.17
C LEU A 181 25.54 -64.98 -67.90
N THR A 182 25.94 -65.12 -66.63
CA THR A 182 27.20 -65.77 -66.25
C THR A 182 27.16 -67.26 -66.53
N LEU A 183 26.03 -67.93 -66.24
CA LEU A 183 25.79 -69.33 -66.61
C LEU A 183 25.80 -69.53 -68.14
N GLU A 184 25.16 -68.62 -68.89
CA GLU A 184 25.15 -68.66 -70.36
C GLU A 184 26.55 -68.45 -70.94
N CYS A 185 27.31 -67.47 -70.45
CA CYS A 185 28.72 -67.26 -70.79
C CYS A 185 29.58 -68.50 -70.48
N HIS A 186 29.37 -69.15 -69.33
CA HIS A 186 30.11 -70.37 -69.00
C HIS A 186 29.75 -71.53 -69.94
N GLN A 187 28.47 -71.70 -70.30
CA GLN A 187 28.04 -72.69 -71.30
C GLN A 187 28.67 -72.40 -72.67
N LYS A 188 28.65 -71.16 -73.15
CA LYS A 188 29.30 -70.75 -74.40
C LYS A 188 30.81 -70.99 -74.37
N ARG A 189 31.47 -70.72 -73.24
CA ARG A 189 32.90 -71.01 -73.06
C ARG A 189 33.21 -72.50 -73.09
N LYS A 190 32.40 -73.34 -72.44
CA LYS A 190 32.52 -74.82 -72.56
C LYS A 190 32.38 -75.32 -73.99
N VAL A 191 31.45 -74.76 -74.77
CA VAL A 191 31.32 -75.10 -76.20
C VAL A 191 32.58 -74.68 -76.96
N LEU A 192 33.08 -73.46 -76.75
CA LEU A 192 34.32 -72.99 -77.39
C LEU A 192 35.54 -73.84 -77.01
N ASP A 193 35.69 -74.20 -75.73
CA ASP A 193 36.80 -75.04 -75.25
C ASP A 193 36.73 -76.45 -75.89
N ASN A 194 35.52 -77.03 -76.04
CA ASN A 194 35.35 -78.29 -76.76
C ASN A 194 35.78 -78.18 -78.24
N GLU A 195 35.27 -77.19 -78.97
CA GLU A 195 35.62 -76.94 -80.38
C GLU A 195 37.14 -76.68 -80.55
N LEU A 196 37.77 -76.03 -79.59
CA LEU A 196 39.23 -75.84 -79.53
C LEU A 196 39.97 -77.18 -79.34
N THR A 197 39.47 -78.08 -78.46
CA THR A 197 40.07 -79.41 -78.31
C THR A 197 39.86 -80.31 -79.52
N GLU A 198 38.71 -80.24 -80.19
CA GLU A 198 38.44 -80.98 -81.43
C GLU A 198 39.36 -80.49 -82.56
N THR A 199 39.46 -79.17 -82.78
CA THR A 199 40.38 -78.60 -83.78
C THR A 199 41.86 -78.89 -83.48
N LEU A 200 42.29 -78.83 -82.21
CA LEU A 200 43.65 -79.20 -81.82
C LEU A 200 43.93 -80.70 -82.03
N SER A 201 42.95 -81.57 -81.78
CA SER A 201 43.09 -83.02 -82.02
C SER A 201 43.23 -83.32 -83.51
N ALA A 202 42.40 -82.72 -84.37
CA ALA A 202 42.52 -82.81 -85.82
C ALA A 202 43.87 -82.27 -86.33
N GLN A 203 44.40 -81.21 -85.72
CA GLN A 203 45.72 -80.66 -86.07
C GLN A 203 46.86 -81.61 -85.65
N LEU A 204 46.77 -82.25 -84.48
CA LEU A 204 47.70 -83.30 -84.04
C LEU A 204 47.65 -84.55 -84.94
N GLU A 205 46.46 -84.96 -85.41
CA GLU A 205 46.32 -86.05 -86.38
C GLU A 205 46.96 -85.70 -87.73
N LEU A 206 46.78 -84.46 -88.21
CA LEU A 206 47.44 -83.95 -89.42
C LEU A 206 48.97 -83.91 -89.27
N ASP A 207 49.50 -83.40 -88.16
CA ASP A 207 50.94 -83.36 -87.89
C ASP A 207 51.52 -84.77 -87.75
N LYS A 208 50.79 -85.69 -87.13
CA LYS A 208 51.16 -87.11 -87.01
C LYS A 208 51.20 -87.78 -88.38
N ALA A 209 50.18 -87.58 -89.21
CA ALA A 209 50.19 -88.04 -90.59
C ALA A 209 51.37 -87.44 -91.38
N ALA A 210 51.68 -86.15 -91.20
CA ALA A 210 52.81 -85.48 -91.84
C ALA A 210 54.19 -85.95 -91.33
N GLN A 211 54.28 -86.48 -90.11
CA GLN A 211 55.47 -87.18 -89.61
C GLN A 211 55.59 -88.59 -90.22
N ASP A 212 54.48 -89.32 -90.32
CA ASP A 212 54.51 -90.68 -90.87
C ASP A 212 54.72 -90.66 -92.39
N PHE A 213 54.22 -89.67 -93.12
CA PHE A 213 54.62 -89.40 -94.52
C PHE A 213 56.11 -89.12 -94.67
N ARG A 214 56.72 -88.39 -93.72
CA ARG A 214 58.18 -88.17 -93.71
C ARG A 214 58.95 -89.45 -93.45
N LYS A 215 58.54 -90.26 -92.47
CA LYS A 215 59.14 -91.59 -92.22
C LYS A 215 59.05 -92.51 -93.44
N ILE A 216 57.88 -92.63 -94.06
CA ILE A 216 57.69 -93.42 -95.28
C ILE A 216 58.56 -92.88 -96.43
N HIS A 217 58.78 -91.56 -96.50
CA HIS A 217 59.69 -90.97 -97.48
C HIS A 217 61.16 -91.31 -97.21
N ASP A 218 61.60 -91.26 -95.94
CA ASP A 218 62.95 -91.63 -95.51
C ASP A 218 63.22 -93.13 -95.67
N GLU A 219 62.26 -93.99 -95.31
CA GLU A 219 62.30 -95.44 -95.54
C GLU A 219 62.39 -95.76 -97.04
N ARG A 220 61.64 -95.03 -97.88
CA ARG A 220 61.74 -95.12 -99.34
C ARG A 220 63.10 -94.65 -99.88
N GLN A 221 63.65 -93.57 -99.34
CA GLN A 221 65.00 -93.07 -99.69
C GLN A 221 66.08 -94.10 -99.33
N GLU A 222 65.96 -94.75 -98.18
CA GLU A 222 66.89 -95.77 -97.73
C GLU A 222 66.77 -97.06 -98.56
N LEU A 223 65.54 -97.47 -98.93
CA LEU A 223 65.30 -98.55 -99.90
C LEU A 223 65.93 -98.24 -101.27
N ILE A 224 65.86 -96.99 -101.74
CA ILE A 224 66.52 -96.55 -102.98
C ILE A 224 68.04 -96.65 -102.85
N LYS A 225 68.64 -96.16 -101.75
CA LYS A 225 70.09 -96.33 -101.48
C LYS A 225 70.53 -97.79 -101.42
N GLN A 226 69.73 -98.66 -100.80
CA GLN A 226 70.03 -100.10 -100.75
C GLN A 226 69.99 -100.71 -102.16
N TRP A 227 69.04 -100.29 -103.00
CA TRP A 227 69.01 -100.65 -104.42
C TRP A 227 70.22 -100.13 -105.21
N GLU A 228 70.58 -98.85 -105.05
CA GLU A 228 71.75 -98.24 -105.71
C GLU A 228 73.05 -98.96 -105.32
N ASN A 229 73.24 -99.24 -104.03
CA ASN A 229 74.42 -99.95 -103.51
C ASN A 229 74.48 -101.42 -103.98
N THR A 230 73.31 -102.07 -104.16
CA THR A 230 73.23 -103.41 -104.76
C THR A 230 73.62 -103.38 -106.25
N ILE A 231 73.22 -102.34 -106.98
CA ILE A 231 73.60 -102.12 -108.39
C ILE A 231 75.10 -101.81 -108.50
N GLU A 232 75.70 -101.01 -107.61
CA GLU A 232 77.16 -100.79 -107.59
C GLU A 232 77.93 -102.09 -107.35
N GLN A 233 77.47 -102.95 -106.43
CA GLN A 233 78.09 -104.26 -106.19
C GLN A 233 77.97 -105.21 -107.38
N MET A 234 76.88 -105.12 -108.16
CA MET A 234 76.72 -105.86 -109.42
C MET A 234 77.70 -105.33 -110.48
N GLN A 235 77.70 -104.02 -110.75
CA GLN A 235 78.60 -103.37 -111.71
C GLN A 235 80.09 -103.54 -111.37
N LYS A 236 80.44 -103.81 -110.11
CA LYS A 236 81.82 -104.10 -109.69
C LYS A 236 82.20 -105.55 -110.02
N ARG A 237 81.28 -106.50 -109.84
CA ARG A 237 81.50 -107.90 -110.26
C ARG A 237 81.52 -108.07 -111.78
N ASP A 238 80.69 -107.32 -112.51
CA ASP A 238 80.72 -107.33 -113.98
C ASP A 238 82.09 -106.85 -114.51
N ARG A 239 82.66 -105.80 -113.90
CA ARG A 239 84.02 -105.29 -114.22
C ARG A 239 85.15 -106.27 -113.90
N ASP A 240 84.99 -107.12 -112.90
CA ASP A 240 85.98 -108.14 -112.51
C ASP A 240 85.89 -109.41 -113.38
N ILE A 241 84.79 -109.62 -114.11
CA ILE A 241 84.55 -110.83 -114.95
C ILE A 241 84.98 -110.61 -116.41
N ASP A 242 84.86 -109.39 -116.95
CA ASP A 242 85.08 -109.13 -118.39
C ASP A 242 86.56 -109.12 -118.87
N ASN A 243 87.56 -109.23 -117.97
CA ASN A 243 88.93 -108.82 -118.31
C ASN A 243 90.07 -109.85 -118.17
N CYS A 244 89.81 -111.17 -118.02
CA CYS A 244 90.84 -112.20 -118.31
C CYS A 244 90.35 -113.66 -118.39
N ALA A 245 89.93 -114.13 -119.59
CA ALA A 245 90.09 -115.53 -120.02
C ALA A 245 89.95 -115.67 -121.55
N LEU A 246 91.00 -116.14 -122.23
CA LEU A 246 91.11 -116.20 -123.70
C LEU A 246 91.68 -117.56 -124.15
N LEU A 247 90.90 -118.36 -124.90
CA LEU A 247 91.32 -119.50 -125.76
C LEU A 247 91.98 -120.72 -125.03
N ASP A 248 92.07 -121.97 -125.54
CA ASP A 248 91.74 -122.55 -126.87
C ASP A 248 91.62 -124.11 -126.88
N SER A 249 91.04 -124.68 -127.95
CA SER A 249 91.45 -125.97 -128.62
C SER A 249 91.31 -127.34 -127.87
N LEU A 250 91.30 -128.57 -128.44
CA LEU A 250 91.30 -129.24 -129.78
C LEU A 250 90.46 -130.55 -129.65
N LYS A 251 90.30 -131.48 -130.63
CA LYS A 251 89.82 -131.43 -132.03
C LYS A 251 89.81 -132.86 -132.66
N ALA A 252 88.70 -133.31 -133.24
CA ALA A 252 88.56 -134.49 -134.13
C ALA A 252 89.18 -135.86 -133.73
N THR A 253 88.38 -136.78 -133.17
CA THR A 253 88.21 -138.19 -133.64
C THR A 253 87.14 -138.97 -132.83
N VAL A 254 86.34 -139.81 -133.51
CA VAL A 254 85.67 -141.05 -132.99
C VAL A 254 84.63 -140.88 -131.85
N ASN A 255 83.38 -141.40 -131.83
CA ASN A 255 82.43 -142.07 -132.74
C ASN A 255 81.00 -141.66 -132.25
N ARG A 256 79.90 -141.57 -133.00
CA ARG A 256 79.41 -142.22 -134.25
C ARG A 256 78.67 -143.56 -134.09
N SER A 257 77.50 -143.50 -133.44
CA SER A 257 76.24 -144.09 -133.96
C SER A 257 75.32 -142.88 -134.28
N SER A 258 74.70 -142.68 -135.46
CA SER A 258 73.94 -143.61 -136.32
C SER A 258 72.69 -144.15 -135.62
N SER A 259 71.46 -144.00 -136.13
CA SER A 259 70.93 -143.12 -137.19
C SER A 259 69.42 -142.98 -136.95
N ASP A 260 68.80 -141.95 -137.50
CA ASP A 260 67.34 -141.80 -137.67
C ASP A 260 66.51 -141.71 -136.36
N LEU A 261 65.35 -141.06 -136.31
CA LEU A 261 64.73 -140.18 -137.29
C LEU A 261 65.01 -138.72 -136.87
N GLU A 262 65.44 -137.86 -137.78
CA GLU A 262 64.60 -137.39 -138.88
C GLU A 262 63.19 -137.02 -138.41
N ALA A 263 63.12 -136.06 -137.51
CA ALA A 263 62.04 -135.08 -137.52
C ALA A 263 62.51 -133.84 -136.74
N LEU A 264 62.59 -132.64 -137.32
CA LEU A 264 61.53 -132.07 -138.16
C LEU A 264 60.17 -132.53 -137.62
N ARG A 265 59.79 -132.10 -136.42
CA ARG A 265 59.73 -130.69 -136.07
C ARG A 265 59.88 -130.52 -134.53
N LYS A 266 60.51 -129.48 -133.99
CA LYS A 266 60.62 -128.08 -134.48
C LYS A 266 59.26 -127.55 -134.96
N ASN A 267 58.20 -127.90 -134.23
CA ASN A 267 56.84 -127.35 -134.39
C ASN A 267 56.22 -127.38 -133.02
N ILE A 268 56.50 -126.33 -132.23
CA ILE A 268 55.76 -126.08 -130.99
C ILE A 268 55.93 -127.25 -129.99
N SER A 269 57.15 -127.80 -130.00
CA SER A 269 57.49 -129.13 -129.47
C SER A 269 59.00 -129.36 -129.63
N LYS A 270 59.48 -130.43 -128.98
CA LYS A 270 60.76 -131.11 -129.23
C LYS A 270 61.99 -130.17 -129.34
N ILE A 271 62.72 -130.07 -128.22
CA ILE A 271 64.11 -130.52 -128.06
C ILE A 271 64.41 -130.33 -126.56
N LYS A 272 64.12 -131.32 -125.72
CA LYS A 272 64.98 -132.47 -125.34
C LYS A 272 66.23 -132.03 -124.56
N LYS A 273 66.34 -132.18 -123.23
CA LYS A 273 65.82 -133.17 -122.24
C LYS A 273 66.64 -134.46 -122.16
N ASP A 274 66.93 -134.84 -120.91
CA ASP A 274 67.61 -136.06 -120.44
C ASP A 274 69.06 -136.19 -120.95
N ILE A 275 69.64 -137.38 -120.72
CA ILE A 275 70.84 -137.90 -121.37
C ILE A 275 72.15 -137.26 -120.84
N GLN A 276 72.81 -137.86 -119.83
CA GLN A 276 72.42 -139.05 -119.08
C GLN A 276 73.07 -138.98 -117.68
N GLU A 277 72.41 -139.45 -116.63
CA GLU A 277 72.77 -140.72 -115.97
C GLU A 277 74.23 -141.17 -116.20
N GLU A 278 75.20 -140.41 -115.70
CA GLU A 278 76.15 -141.04 -114.79
C GLU A 278 76.09 -140.38 -113.38
N THR A 279 75.92 -141.12 -112.28
CA THR A 279 75.36 -142.48 -112.11
C THR A 279 75.30 -142.84 -110.63
N THR A 280 75.03 -144.12 -110.36
CA THR A 280 75.61 -144.90 -109.25
C THR A 280 76.55 -144.10 -108.33
N ARG A 281 76.29 -143.98 -107.04
CA ARG A 281 76.16 -145.13 -106.13
C ARG A 281 75.56 -144.70 -104.79
N LEU A 282 74.27 -145.00 -104.58
CA LEU A 282 73.85 -145.58 -103.30
C LEU A 282 73.74 -147.11 -103.39
N HIS A 283 74.87 -147.65 -103.85
CA HIS A 283 75.33 -149.04 -103.91
C HIS A 283 75.48 -149.68 -102.50
N LYS A 284 74.55 -149.35 -101.60
CA LYS A 284 74.34 -149.95 -100.28
C LYS A 284 72.88 -150.42 -100.11
N ILE A 285 71.98 -150.04 -101.01
CA ILE A 285 71.06 -150.99 -101.64
C ILE A 285 71.92 -152.03 -102.39
N LYS A 286 72.50 -153.01 -101.67
CA LYS A 286 73.47 -153.96 -102.25
C LYS A 286 73.47 -155.36 -101.65
N ASN A 287 73.33 -155.52 -100.33
CA ASN A 287 73.61 -156.82 -99.67
C ASN A 287 72.41 -157.53 -99.01
N HIS A 288 71.27 -156.89 -98.77
CA HIS A 288 70.14 -157.52 -98.05
C HIS A 288 68.80 -157.36 -98.79
N ASN A 289 68.65 -157.90 -100.00
CA ASN A 289 68.39 -159.33 -100.05
C ASN A 289 69.15 -160.09 -101.16
N GLN A 290 70.39 -160.41 -100.84
CA GLN A 290 71.28 -161.36 -101.50
C GLN A 290 70.72 -162.81 -101.56
N ILE A 291 69.44 -163.04 -101.23
CA ILE A 291 68.74 -164.33 -101.22
C ILE A 291 67.65 -164.44 -102.32
N VAL A 292 67.22 -163.34 -102.96
CA VAL A 292 66.56 -163.44 -104.28
C VAL A 292 67.55 -163.92 -105.36
N ARG A 293 68.87 -163.91 -105.08
CA ARG A 293 69.94 -164.48 -105.92
C ARG A 293 69.80 -165.97 -106.31
N LYS A 294 68.79 -166.71 -105.82
CA LYS A 294 68.50 -168.08 -106.25
C LYS A 294 67.25 -168.23 -107.16
N LYS A 295 66.48 -167.16 -107.39
CA LYS A 295 65.36 -167.12 -108.36
C LYS A 295 65.36 -165.74 -109.05
N LEU A 296 65.96 -165.54 -110.22
CA LEU A 296 66.19 -166.49 -111.31
C LEU A 296 67.54 -166.22 -112.00
N LYS A 297 68.54 -167.06 -111.69
CA LYS A 297 69.74 -167.29 -112.52
C LYS A 297 69.43 -168.10 -113.81
N GLN A 298 68.15 -168.29 -114.09
CA GLN A 298 67.54 -168.94 -115.25
C GLN A 298 66.34 -168.05 -115.60
N ILE A 299 66.51 -167.00 -116.36
CA ILE A 299 66.61 -167.10 -117.81
C ILE A 299 67.52 -165.93 -118.19
N THR A 300 68.81 -166.24 -118.32
CA THR A 300 69.45 -166.46 -119.63
C THR A 300 69.38 -165.18 -120.44
N GLU A 301 70.51 -164.47 -120.50
CA GLU A 301 71.44 -164.66 -121.62
C GLU A 301 70.75 -164.39 -122.94
N LYS A 302 71.22 -163.33 -123.62
CA LYS A 302 70.77 -162.88 -124.95
C LYS A 302 69.41 -162.17 -124.90
N THR A 303 69.16 -161.12 -125.67
CA THR A 303 70.05 -160.27 -126.49
C THR A 303 69.19 -159.06 -126.85
N MET A 304 69.58 -157.86 -126.43
CA MET A 304 69.09 -156.54 -126.92
C MET A 304 67.58 -156.21 -126.77
N SER A 305 67.30 -154.97 -126.32
CA SER A 305 66.09 -154.16 -126.67
C SER A 305 64.74 -154.33 -125.92
N VAL A 306 64.43 -153.32 -125.08
CA VAL A 306 63.16 -152.56 -124.94
C VAL A 306 61.96 -153.02 -124.07
N GLU A 307 61.55 -154.28 -123.96
CA GLU A 307 60.19 -154.60 -123.42
C GLU A 307 59.97 -154.59 -121.88
N GLU A 308 60.88 -153.97 -121.11
CA GLU A 308 60.78 -153.87 -119.64
C GLU A 308 59.95 -152.66 -119.12
N LYS A 309 59.02 -152.14 -119.94
CA LYS A 309 58.26 -150.89 -119.63
C LYS A 309 56.73 -150.99 -119.55
N ALA A 310 56.12 -152.14 -119.85
CA ALA A 310 54.66 -152.26 -119.92
C ALA A 310 54.01 -152.96 -118.71
N THR A 311 54.28 -154.25 -118.49
CA THR A 311 53.55 -155.06 -117.47
C THR A 311 53.92 -154.72 -116.02
N ASN A 312 55.01 -153.98 -115.78
CA ASN A 312 55.29 -153.32 -114.51
C ASN A 312 54.18 -152.36 -114.05
N LEU A 313 53.25 -151.95 -114.93
CA LEU A 313 52.08 -151.13 -114.57
C LEU A 313 50.92 -151.94 -113.96
N GLU A 314 50.81 -153.24 -114.24
CA GLU A 314 49.67 -154.06 -113.78
C GLU A 314 49.85 -154.56 -112.35
N ASP A 315 51.08 -154.84 -111.91
CA ASP A 315 51.35 -155.20 -110.51
C ASP A 315 51.46 -153.97 -109.59
N MET A 316 51.90 -152.80 -110.09
CA MET A 316 51.79 -151.55 -109.32
C MET A 316 50.34 -151.21 -108.97
N LEU A 317 49.37 -151.47 -109.85
CA LEU A 317 47.95 -151.25 -109.55
C LEU A 317 47.45 -152.09 -108.37
N ARG A 318 47.88 -153.36 -108.25
CA ARG A 318 47.47 -154.24 -107.13
C ARG A 318 48.14 -153.91 -105.80
N GLU A 319 49.33 -153.32 -105.81
CA GLU A 319 49.99 -152.84 -104.59
C GLU A 319 49.43 -151.49 -104.14
N GLU A 320 49.05 -150.59 -105.06
CA GLU A 320 48.31 -149.37 -104.71
C GLU A 320 46.90 -149.66 -104.17
N GLU A 321 46.20 -150.70 -104.64
CA GLU A 321 44.93 -151.13 -104.02
C GLU A 321 45.08 -151.63 -102.56
N LYS A 322 46.30 -151.99 -102.13
CA LYS A 322 46.60 -152.29 -100.73
C LYS A 322 47.05 -151.04 -99.96
N SER A 323 47.87 -150.18 -100.58
CA SER A 323 48.29 -148.91 -99.96
C SER A 323 47.06 -148.05 -99.57
N VAL A 324 46.07 -147.95 -100.46
CA VAL A 324 44.83 -147.19 -100.24
C VAL A 324 44.04 -147.72 -99.04
N LYS A 325 43.97 -149.03 -98.82
CA LYS A 325 43.25 -149.63 -97.68
C LYS A 325 43.94 -149.39 -96.35
N GLU A 326 45.28 -149.34 -96.32
CA GLU A 326 46.01 -148.95 -95.11
C GLU A 326 45.91 -147.44 -94.83
N VAL A 327 45.87 -146.61 -95.87
CA VAL A 327 45.61 -145.16 -95.74
C VAL A 327 44.21 -144.89 -95.17
N ASP A 328 43.17 -145.62 -95.58
CA ASP A 328 41.81 -145.48 -95.02
C ASP A 328 41.75 -145.82 -93.52
N VAL A 329 42.52 -146.83 -93.06
CA VAL A 329 42.62 -147.16 -91.63
C VAL A 329 43.34 -146.05 -90.86
N GLN A 330 44.44 -145.50 -91.39
CA GLN A 330 45.11 -144.35 -90.77
C GLN A 330 44.22 -143.09 -90.76
N LEU A 331 43.40 -142.89 -91.79
CA LEU A 331 42.47 -141.77 -91.91
C LEU A 331 41.34 -141.85 -90.89
N ASN A 332 40.87 -143.04 -90.52
CA ASN A 332 39.93 -143.20 -89.41
C ASN A 332 40.57 -142.97 -88.03
N ILE A 333 41.81 -143.41 -87.81
CA ILE A 333 42.56 -143.07 -86.58
C ILE A 333 42.76 -141.54 -86.47
N LEU A 334 43.07 -140.87 -87.58
CA LEU A 334 43.17 -139.41 -87.64
C LEU A 334 41.83 -138.71 -87.37
N LYS A 335 40.69 -139.26 -87.80
CA LYS A 335 39.35 -138.73 -87.48
C LYS A 335 39.02 -138.83 -85.99
N ASP A 336 39.35 -139.94 -85.32
CA ASP A 336 39.13 -140.09 -83.88
C ASP A 336 40.03 -139.15 -83.05
N VAL A 337 41.28 -138.96 -83.48
CA VAL A 337 42.19 -137.97 -82.90
C VAL A 337 41.66 -136.55 -83.14
N LEU A 338 41.14 -136.25 -84.34
CA LEU A 338 40.53 -134.96 -84.65
C LEU A 338 39.29 -134.70 -83.78
N PHE A 339 38.42 -135.69 -83.57
CA PHE A 339 37.24 -135.55 -82.73
C PHE A 339 37.61 -135.27 -81.27
N LYS A 340 38.60 -135.99 -80.71
CA LYS A 340 39.13 -135.68 -79.38
C LYS A 340 39.75 -134.29 -79.31
N LYS A 341 40.49 -133.85 -80.34
CA LYS A 341 41.06 -132.49 -80.40
C LYS A 341 40.01 -131.41 -80.54
N VAL A 342 38.90 -131.67 -81.23
CA VAL A 342 37.73 -130.75 -81.29
C VAL A 342 37.01 -130.69 -79.95
N GLN A 343 36.88 -131.81 -79.22
CA GLN A 343 36.29 -131.82 -77.89
C GLN A 343 37.17 -131.11 -76.85
N GLU A 344 38.49 -131.33 -76.89
CA GLU A 344 39.47 -130.57 -76.10
C GLU A 344 39.40 -129.07 -76.43
N LEU A 345 39.43 -128.70 -77.72
CA LEU A 345 39.25 -127.33 -78.18
C LEU A 345 37.94 -126.72 -77.63
N GLN A 346 36.84 -127.46 -77.66
CA GLN A 346 35.57 -126.98 -77.13
C GLN A 346 35.64 -126.74 -75.61
N THR A 347 36.30 -127.62 -74.84
CA THR A 347 36.54 -127.36 -73.40
C THR A 347 37.44 -126.15 -73.15
N GLU A 348 38.48 -125.94 -73.97
CA GLU A 348 39.33 -124.75 -73.87
C GLU A 348 38.60 -123.47 -74.28
N THR A 349 37.73 -123.48 -75.31
CA THR A 349 36.90 -122.30 -75.64
C THR A 349 35.86 -121.98 -74.55
N MET A 350 35.43 -122.96 -73.76
CA MET A 350 34.57 -122.69 -72.58
C MET A 350 35.37 -122.08 -71.43
N LYS A 351 36.61 -122.53 -71.20
CA LYS A 351 37.54 -121.87 -70.25
C LYS A 351 37.92 -120.47 -70.71
N GLU A 352 38.17 -120.28 -72.01
CA GLU A 352 38.44 -118.98 -72.62
C GLU A 352 37.27 -118.02 -72.37
N LYS A 353 36.02 -118.45 -72.59
CA LYS A 353 34.84 -117.63 -72.26
C LYS A 353 34.72 -117.29 -70.78
N ALA A 354 35.07 -118.22 -69.88
CA ALA A 354 35.11 -117.95 -68.45
C ALA A 354 36.19 -116.91 -68.10
N ILE A 355 37.41 -117.07 -68.64
CA ILE A 355 38.52 -116.14 -68.46
C ILE A 355 38.21 -114.77 -69.09
N VAL A 356 37.55 -114.71 -70.25
CA VAL A 356 37.08 -113.46 -70.87
C VAL A 356 36.05 -112.77 -69.97
N SER A 357 35.16 -113.52 -69.33
CA SER A 357 34.19 -112.97 -68.35
C SER A 357 34.90 -112.43 -67.10
N GLU A 358 35.93 -113.12 -66.60
CA GLU A 358 36.79 -112.61 -65.52
C GLU A 358 37.63 -111.39 -65.94
N ILE A 359 38.08 -111.33 -67.19
CA ILE A 359 38.77 -110.17 -67.79
C ILE A 359 37.82 -108.99 -67.94
N GLU A 360 36.54 -109.20 -68.25
CA GLU A 360 35.53 -108.13 -68.30
C GLU A 360 35.13 -107.65 -66.89
N GLY A 361 35.04 -108.57 -65.92
CA GLY A 361 34.86 -108.24 -64.51
C GLY A 361 36.03 -107.42 -63.96
N THR A 362 37.27 -107.89 -64.17
CA THR A 362 38.48 -107.16 -63.75
C THR A 362 38.67 -105.86 -64.53
N ARG A 363 38.35 -105.78 -65.84
CA ARG A 363 38.30 -104.51 -66.59
C ARG A 363 37.27 -103.54 -66.04
N SER A 364 36.14 -104.02 -65.52
CA SER A 364 35.12 -103.17 -64.88
C SER A 364 35.62 -102.62 -63.54
N SER A 365 36.26 -103.47 -62.73
CA SER A 365 36.97 -103.04 -61.50
C SER A 365 38.13 -102.08 -61.81
N LEU A 366 38.88 -102.30 -62.89
CA LEU A 366 39.98 -101.44 -63.33
C LEU A 366 39.45 -100.10 -63.86
N LYS A 367 38.32 -100.08 -64.58
CA LYS A 367 37.61 -98.84 -64.93
C LYS A 367 37.15 -98.08 -63.67
N HIS A 368 36.62 -98.77 -62.66
CA HIS A 368 36.24 -98.13 -61.40
C HIS A 368 37.46 -97.55 -60.66
N LEU A 369 38.54 -98.32 -60.55
CA LEU A 369 39.78 -97.89 -59.90
C LEU A 369 40.46 -96.75 -60.68
N ASN A 370 40.43 -96.78 -62.02
CA ASN A 370 40.94 -95.71 -62.88
C ASN A 370 40.07 -94.45 -62.80
N HIS A 371 38.76 -94.59 -62.55
CA HIS A 371 37.90 -93.43 -62.30
C HIS A 371 38.13 -92.84 -60.89
N GLN A 372 38.46 -93.68 -59.89
CA GLN A 372 38.96 -93.20 -58.60
C GLN A 372 40.33 -92.53 -58.75
N LEU A 373 41.23 -93.07 -59.58
CA LEU A 373 42.52 -92.46 -59.90
C LEU A 373 42.33 -91.08 -60.55
N GLN A 374 41.53 -90.99 -61.62
CA GLN A 374 41.16 -89.71 -62.26
C GLN A 374 40.53 -88.72 -61.29
N LYS A 375 39.77 -89.19 -60.29
CA LYS A 375 39.18 -88.33 -59.27
C LYS A 375 40.23 -87.81 -58.29
N LEU A 376 41.19 -88.64 -57.89
CA LEU A 376 42.36 -88.23 -57.10
C LEU A 376 43.32 -87.34 -57.90
N ASP A 377 43.50 -87.57 -59.20
CA ASP A 377 44.26 -86.72 -60.12
C ASP A 377 43.57 -85.35 -60.28
N PHE A 378 42.23 -85.32 -60.36
CA PHE A 378 41.47 -84.08 -60.36
C PHE A 378 41.52 -83.36 -59.00
N GLU A 379 41.47 -84.09 -57.88
CA GLU A 379 41.62 -83.52 -56.53
C GLU A 379 43.05 -83.00 -56.29
N THR A 380 44.08 -83.65 -56.82
CA THR A 380 45.48 -83.16 -56.74
C THR A 380 45.76 -82.01 -57.70
N LEU A 381 45.19 -82.00 -58.92
CA LEU A 381 45.20 -80.83 -59.80
C LEU A 381 44.50 -79.63 -59.15
N LYS A 382 43.36 -79.86 -58.48
CA LYS A 382 42.65 -78.83 -57.72
C LYS A 382 43.46 -78.37 -56.50
N GLN A 383 44.20 -79.27 -55.84
CA GLN A 383 45.13 -78.89 -54.77
C GLN A 383 46.33 -78.12 -55.31
N GLN A 384 46.83 -78.42 -56.53
CA GLN A 384 47.85 -77.63 -57.21
C GLN A 384 47.31 -76.24 -57.61
N GLU A 385 46.10 -76.14 -58.13
CA GLU A 385 45.45 -74.85 -58.44
C GLU A 385 45.23 -74.02 -57.16
N ILE A 386 44.80 -74.66 -56.07
CA ILE A 386 44.71 -74.03 -54.74
C ILE A 386 46.11 -73.60 -54.27
N MET A 387 47.14 -74.44 -54.38
CA MET A 387 48.52 -74.07 -54.05
C MET A 387 49.01 -72.89 -54.88
N TYR A 388 48.85 -72.90 -56.20
CA TYR A 388 49.24 -71.76 -57.05
C TYR A 388 48.45 -70.48 -56.72
N SER A 389 47.16 -70.60 -56.37
CA SER A 389 46.38 -69.46 -55.89
C SER A 389 46.86 -68.96 -54.51
N GLN A 390 47.31 -69.86 -53.64
CA GLN A 390 47.86 -69.54 -52.33
C GLN A 390 49.26 -68.95 -52.45
N ASP A 391 50.13 -69.48 -53.31
CA ASP A 391 51.44 -68.94 -53.66
C ASP A 391 51.31 -67.57 -54.31
N PHE A 392 50.33 -67.35 -55.20
CA PHE A 392 50.03 -66.03 -55.76
C PHE A 392 49.57 -65.04 -54.68
N ASN A 393 48.73 -65.48 -53.74
CA ASN A 393 48.31 -64.68 -52.59
C ASN A 393 49.47 -64.43 -51.62
N ILE A 394 50.36 -65.40 -51.41
CA ILE A 394 51.60 -65.27 -50.63
C ILE A 394 52.51 -64.26 -51.30
N GLN A 395 52.77 -64.36 -52.60
CA GLN A 395 53.55 -63.36 -53.37
C GLN A 395 52.92 -61.97 -53.31
N GLN A 396 51.58 -61.85 -53.36
CA GLN A 396 50.89 -60.57 -53.16
C GLN A 396 51.10 -60.02 -51.74
N MET A 397 51.04 -60.90 -50.73
CA MET A 397 51.28 -60.54 -49.33
C MET A 397 52.77 -60.28 -49.05
N GLU A 398 53.70 -60.92 -49.75
CA GLU A 398 55.14 -60.67 -49.71
C GLU A 398 55.45 -59.33 -50.39
N HIS A 399 54.90 -59.03 -51.56
CA HIS A 399 54.99 -57.70 -52.16
C HIS A 399 54.38 -56.62 -51.25
N ARG A 400 53.27 -56.92 -50.56
CA ARG A 400 52.66 -56.01 -49.58
C ARG A 400 53.51 -55.86 -48.32
N MET A 401 54.17 -56.93 -47.87
CA MET A 401 55.11 -56.94 -46.75
C MET A 401 56.43 -56.23 -47.10
N SER A 402 56.94 -56.31 -48.33
CA SER A 402 58.12 -55.58 -48.79
C SER A 402 57.82 -54.09 -48.97
N ARG A 403 56.63 -53.73 -49.46
CA ARG A 403 56.13 -52.35 -49.42
C ARG A 403 55.99 -51.81 -48.00
N LEU A 404 55.52 -52.63 -47.04
CA LEU A 404 55.44 -52.27 -45.62
C LEU A 404 56.80 -52.25 -44.89
N LYS A 405 57.79 -53.02 -45.36
CA LYS A 405 59.18 -53.00 -44.88
C LYS A 405 60.02 -51.86 -45.46
N GLY A 406 59.52 -51.15 -46.47
CA GLY A 406 60.08 -49.88 -46.93
C GLY A 406 60.96 -49.92 -48.18
N GLU A 407 60.91 -50.98 -48.98
CA GLU A 407 61.58 -51.02 -50.29
C GLU A 407 60.62 -50.56 -51.40
N ILE A 408 60.68 -49.26 -51.72
CA ILE A 408 59.90 -48.59 -52.79
C ILE A 408 60.83 -47.63 -53.57
N ASN A 409 60.58 -47.46 -54.87
CA ASN A 409 61.31 -46.54 -55.75
C ASN A 409 61.40 -45.10 -55.18
N SER A 410 62.54 -44.44 -55.42
CA SER A 410 62.88 -43.14 -54.85
C SER A 410 61.94 -41.99 -55.23
N GLU A 411 61.30 -42.04 -56.40
CA GLU A 411 60.44 -40.95 -56.90
C GLU A 411 59.10 -40.85 -56.14
N GLU A 412 58.44 -41.97 -55.83
CA GLU A 412 57.19 -41.95 -55.05
C GLU A 412 57.43 -41.46 -53.61
N LYS A 413 58.60 -41.81 -53.03
CA LYS A 413 59.02 -41.28 -51.74
C LYS A 413 59.20 -39.76 -51.78
N GLN A 414 59.88 -39.23 -52.80
CA GLN A 414 60.08 -37.79 -52.97
C GLN A 414 58.75 -37.05 -53.21
N ALA A 415 57.81 -37.62 -53.96
CA ALA A 415 56.49 -37.05 -54.17
C ALA A 415 55.67 -36.97 -52.86
N LEU A 416 55.72 -38.02 -52.03
CA LEU A 416 55.06 -38.02 -50.72
C LEU A 416 55.76 -37.09 -49.71
N GLU A 417 57.08 -37.02 -49.70
CA GLU A 417 57.83 -36.05 -48.88
C GLU A 417 57.53 -34.60 -49.30
N ALA A 418 57.44 -34.31 -50.60
CA ALA A 418 57.01 -33.02 -51.11
C ALA A 418 55.57 -32.68 -50.67
N LYS A 419 54.65 -33.65 -50.72
CA LYS A 419 53.27 -33.45 -50.24
C LYS A 419 53.20 -33.24 -48.73
N ILE A 420 54.04 -33.91 -47.94
CA ILE A 420 54.18 -33.69 -46.50
C ILE A 420 54.73 -32.29 -46.20
N VAL A 421 55.70 -31.80 -46.98
CA VAL A 421 56.25 -30.43 -46.84
C VAL A 421 55.18 -29.39 -47.20
N GLU A 422 54.41 -29.59 -48.27
CA GLU A 422 53.29 -28.72 -48.65
C GLU A 422 52.18 -28.69 -47.58
N LEU A 423 51.80 -29.86 -47.05
CA LEU A 423 50.83 -29.96 -45.95
C LEU A 423 51.34 -29.33 -44.64
N LYS A 424 52.64 -29.45 -44.34
CA LYS A 424 53.26 -28.74 -43.20
C LYS A 424 53.30 -27.22 -43.41
N LYS A 425 53.57 -26.76 -44.63
CA LYS A 425 53.54 -25.33 -44.98
C LYS A 425 52.14 -24.75 -44.82
N THR A 426 51.13 -25.40 -45.39
CA THR A 426 49.73 -24.97 -45.25
C THR A 426 49.24 -25.04 -43.79
N LEU A 427 49.66 -26.04 -43.00
CA LEU A 427 49.41 -26.08 -41.55
C LEU A 427 50.00 -24.87 -40.83
N GLU A 428 51.24 -24.49 -41.15
CA GLU A 428 51.92 -23.36 -40.49
C GLU A 428 51.35 -22.00 -40.92
N GLU A 429 50.96 -21.87 -42.20
CA GLU A 429 50.16 -20.73 -42.68
C GLU A 429 48.83 -20.62 -41.94
N LYS A 430 48.12 -21.74 -41.73
CA LYS A 430 46.86 -21.75 -40.96
C LYS A 430 47.09 -21.40 -39.49
N LYS A 431 48.14 -21.91 -38.83
CA LYS A 431 48.51 -21.49 -37.47
C LYS A 431 48.85 -20.01 -37.39
N SER A 432 49.56 -19.46 -38.38
CA SER A 432 49.86 -18.03 -38.47
C SER A 432 48.57 -17.20 -38.58
N THR A 433 47.63 -17.59 -39.46
CA THR A 433 46.31 -16.93 -39.55
C THR A 433 45.49 -17.07 -38.27
N PHE A 434 45.57 -18.23 -37.58
CA PHE A 434 44.91 -18.44 -36.30
C PHE A 434 45.51 -17.53 -35.21
N GLY A 435 46.83 -17.43 -35.12
CA GLY A 435 47.51 -16.51 -34.20
C GLY A 435 47.14 -15.05 -34.46
N LEU A 436 47.06 -14.65 -35.74
CA LEU A 436 46.59 -13.31 -36.11
C LEU A 436 45.14 -13.07 -35.65
N LEU A 437 44.22 -14.01 -35.93
CA LEU A 437 42.84 -13.96 -35.47
C LEU A 437 42.74 -13.93 -33.94
N GLU A 438 43.57 -14.70 -33.23
CA GLU A 438 43.60 -14.72 -31.77
C GLU A 438 44.06 -13.36 -31.20
N THR A 439 45.06 -12.70 -31.83
CA THR A 439 45.43 -11.33 -31.44
C THR A 439 44.34 -10.31 -31.77
N GLN A 440 43.59 -10.47 -32.86
CA GLN A 440 42.44 -9.62 -33.18
C GLN A 440 41.29 -9.82 -32.18
N ILE A 441 40.98 -11.06 -31.81
CA ILE A 441 39.99 -11.38 -30.76
C ILE A 441 40.41 -10.77 -29.42
N LYS A 442 41.69 -10.87 -29.04
CA LYS A 442 42.22 -10.24 -27.81
C LYS A 442 42.13 -8.70 -27.85
N LYS A 443 42.39 -8.06 -29.00
CA LYS A 443 42.17 -6.61 -29.18
C LYS A 443 40.69 -6.26 -29.03
N LEU A 444 39.80 -6.92 -29.78
CA LEU A 444 38.36 -6.72 -29.69
C LEU A 444 37.83 -6.95 -28.27
N HIS A 445 38.34 -7.94 -27.54
CA HIS A 445 37.94 -8.17 -26.15
C HIS A 445 38.35 -7.02 -25.21
N ASN A 446 39.56 -6.47 -25.40
CA ASN A 446 40.02 -5.28 -24.67
C ASN A 446 39.20 -4.04 -25.04
N ASP A 447 38.91 -3.83 -26.32
CA ASP A 447 38.08 -2.71 -26.79
C ASP A 447 36.66 -2.80 -26.21
N LEU A 448 36.06 -4.01 -26.22
CA LEU A 448 34.75 -4.29 -25.62
C LEU A 448 34.77 -4.08 -24.09
N TYR A 449 35.88 -4.41 -23.40
CA TYR A 449 36.07 -4.10 -21.99
C TYR A 449 36.14 -2.58 -21.74
N PHE A 450 36.89 -1.82 -22.54
CA PHE A 450 36.94 -0.36 -22.42
C PHE A 450 35.60 0.31 -22.73
N ILE A 451 34.88 -0.16 -23.75
CA ILE A 451 33.51 0.30 -24.09
C ILE A 451 32.52 -0.03 -22.96
N LYS A 452 32.59 -1.22 -22.36
CA LYS A 452 31.78 -1.54 -21.17
C LYS A 452 32.11 -0.61 -20.00
N LYS A 453 33.38 -0.31 -19.77
CA LYS A 453 33.85 0.57 -18.68
C LYS A 453 33.51 2.05 -18.91
N SER A 454 33.44 2.53 -20.15
CA SER A 454 32.90 3.87 -20.43
C SER A 454 31.38 3.88 -20.34
N HIS A 455 30.70 2.83 -20.81
CA HIS A 455 29.25 2.70 -20.67
C HIS A 455 28.79 2.68 -19.21
N THR A 456 29.49 1.98 -18.30
CA THR A 456 29.16 2.02 -16.87
C THR A 456 29.32 3.43 -16.30
N LYS A 457 30.42 4.13 -16.61
CA LYS A 457 30.60 5.53 -16.20
C LYS A 457 29.47 6.43 -16.71
N ASN A 458 29.10 6.31 -17.98
CA ASN A 458 27.99 7.08 -18.55
C ASN A 458 26.64 6.72 -17.90
N CYS A 459 26.46 5.48 -17.41
CA CYS A 459 25.28 5.10 -16.61
C CYS A 459 25.31 5.72 -15.22
N ASP A 460 26.47 5.73 -14.55
CA ASP A 460 26.65 6.37 -13.23
C ASP A 460 26.44 7.88 -13.33
N GLU A 461 26.99 8.53 -14.36
CA GLU A 461 26.77 9.95 -14.68
C GLU A 461 25.29 10.22 -14.98
N LYS A 462 24.65 9.40 -15.83
CA LYS A 462 23.20 9.51 -16.11
C LYS A 462 22.37 9.36 -14.83
N GLN A 463 22.72 8.44 -13.94
CA GLN A 463 22.02 8.27 -12.66
C GLN A 463 22.21 9.51 -11.78
N SER A 464 23.43 10.03 -11.66
CA SER A 464 23.69 11.26 -10.90
C SER A 464 22.93 12.47 -11.43
N LEU A 465 22.77 12.58 -12.76
CA LEU A 465 21.96 13.62 -13.40
C LEU A 465 20.46 13.39 -13.16
N MET A 466 20.00 12.14 -13.19
CA MET A 466 18.61 11.80 -12.88
C MET A 466 18.26 12.12 -11.43
N ASP A 467 19.15 11.79 -10.49
CA ASP A 467 19.02 12.14 -9.07
C ASP A 467 19.01 13.66 -8.87
N LYS A 468 19.84 14.40 -9.62
CA LYS A 468 19.82 15.88 -9.60
C LYS A 468 18.55 16.47 -10.20
N ILE A 469 18.00 15.87 -11.26
CA ILE A 469 16.69 16.26 -11.83
C ILE A 469 15.58 16.02 -10.81
N ASN A 470 15.60 14.88 -10.10
CA ASN A 470 14.64 14.57 -9.05
C ASN A 470 14.73 15.55 -7.87
N GLU A 471 15.94 15.94 -7.46
CA GLU A 471 16.17 16.98 -6.45
C GLU A 471 15.61 18.35 -6.90
N LEU A 472 15.85 18.75 -8.14
CA LEU A 472 15.34 20.00 -8.71
C LEU A 472 13.82 19.99 -8.87
N ASN A 473 13.22 18.85 -9.23
CA ASN A 473 11.76 18.70 -9.27
C ASN A 473 11.15 18.82 -7.88
N LEU A 474 11.73 18.17 -6.86
CA LEU A 474 11.29 18.31 -5.46
C LEU A 474 11.43 19.76 -4.95
N PHE A 475 12.48 20.47 -5.37
CA PHE A 475 12.64 21.90 -5.09
C PHE A 475 11.55 22.73 -5.76
N ASN A 476 11.26 22.50 -7.05
CA ASN A 476 10.20 23.19 -7.78
C ASN A 476 8.82 22.94 -7.15
N ASP A 477 8.47 21.69 -6.84
CA ASP A 477 7.23 21.32 -6.15
C ASP A 477 7.08 22.04 -4.80
N ARG A 478 8.19 22.18 -4.07
CA ARG A 478 8.23 22.92 -2.81
C ARG A 478 8.02 24.41 -3.02
N SER A 479 8.75 25.01 -3.97
CA SER A 479 8.59 26.43 -4.32
C SER A 479 7.19 26.75 -4.85
N GLU A 480 6.55 25.84 -5.59
CA GLU A 480 5.17 25.99 -6.04
C GLU A 480 4.18 25.89 -4.87
N LYS A 481 4.38 24.97 -3.91
CA LYS A 481 3.59 24.89 -2.67
C LYS A 481 3.76 26.16 -1.82
N GLU A 482 4.97 26.71 -1.72
CA GLU A 482 5.25 27.97 -1.01
C GLU A 482 4.61 29.17 -1.75
N LEU A 483 4.67 29.21 -3.08
CA LEU A 483 3.99 30.22 -3.91
C LEU A 483 2.46 30.16 -3.76
N ASN A 484 1.86 28.96 -3.73
CA ASN A 484 0.42 28.80 -3.58
C ASN A 484 -0.05 29.17 -2.17
N LYS A 485 0.75 28.90 -1.12
CA LYS A 485 0.53 29.46 0.22
C LYS A 485 0.58 30.99 0.22
N ALA A 486 1.57 31.60 -0.44
CA ALA A 486 1.66 33.05 -0.55
C ALA A 486 0.49 33.68 -1.34
N LYS A 487 -0.04 32.98 -2.36
CA LYS A 487 -1.26 33.40 -3.07
C LYS A 487 -2.50 33.34 -2.16
N ALA A 488 -2.66 32.29 -1.36
CA ALA A 488 -3.76 32.17 -0.39
C ALA A 488 -3.69 33.29 0.65
N LEU A 489 -2.53 33.48 1.30
CA LEU A 489 -2.32 34.58 2.26
C LEU A 489 -2.60 35.96 1.65
N LYS A 490 -2.24 36.18 0.38
CA LYS A 490 -2.60 37.42 -0.34
C LYS A 490 -4.12 37.56 -0.51
N GLN A 491 -4.83 36.47 -0.83
CA GLN A 491 -6.29 36.49 -0.97
C GLN A 491 -6.96 36.78 0.37
N ASP A 492 -6.51 36.16 1.45
CA ASP A 492 -7.01 36.40 2.81
C ASP A 492 -6.79 37.87 3.23
N LEU A 493 -5.58 38.41 3.03
CA LEU A 493 -5.28 39.82 3.28
C LEU A 493 -6.09 40.78 2.40
N MET A 494 -6.43 40.39 1.17
CA MET A 494 -7.34 41.17 0.31
C MET A 494 -8.79 41.13 0.81
N ILE A 495 -9.23 40.04 1.42
CA ILE A 495 -10.57 39.95 2.04
C ILE A 495 -10.59 40.84 3.31
N GLU A 496 -9.54 40.77 4.12
CA GLU A 496 -9.38 41.59 5.33
C GLU A 496 -9.31 43.10 5.02
N ASP A 497 -8.53 43.52 4.02
CA ASP A 497 -8.49 44.90 3.53
C ASP A 497 -9.86 45.39 3.02
N ASN A 498 -10.63 44.53 2.34
CA ASN A 498 -11.99 44.87 1.92
C ASN A 498 -12.96 44.95 3.10
N LEU A 499 -12.84 44.10 4.11
CA LEU A 499 -13.64 44.14 5.34
C LEU A 499 -13.34 45.42 6.13
N LEU A 500 -12.06 45.74 6.34
CA LEU A 500 -11.62 46.98 6.97
C LEU A 500 -12.11 48.22 6.21
N LYS A 501 -12.10 48.19 4.86
CA LYS A 501 -12.69 49.27 4.04
C LYS A 501 -14.21 49.41 4.23
N LEU A 502 -14.94 48.32 4.48
CA LEU A 502 -16.37 48.37 4.81
C LEU A 502 -16.61 48.91 6.23
N GLU A 503 -15.81 48.51 7.21
CA GLU A 503 -15.85 49.06 8.57
C GLU A 503 -15.51 50.56 8.60
N VAL A 504 -14.49 50.99 7.85
CA VAL A 504 -14.12 52.41 7.68
C VAL A 504 -15.24 53.20 6.99
N LYS A 505 -15.96 52.60 6.03
CA LYS A 505 -17.17 53.25 5.45
C LYS A 505 -18.28 53.37 6.47
N ARG A 506 -18.63 52.29 7.17
CA ARG A 506 -19.69 52.25 8.19
C ARG A 506 -19.43 53.24 9.34
N THR A 507 -18.20 53.28 9.84
CA THR A 507 -17.80 54.22 10.90
C THR A 507 -17.80 55.67 10.41
N ARG A 508 -17.42 55.93 9.15
CA ARG A 508 -17.53 57.25 8.53
C ARG A 508 -18.99 57.67 8.33
N GLU A 509 -19.88 56.78 7.91
CA GLU A 509 -21.32 57.03 7.78
C GLU A 509 -21.95 57.33 9.15
N MET A 510 -21.62 56.55 10.18
CA MET A 510 -22.01 56.81 11.57
C MET A 510 -21.51 58.18 12.06
N LEU A 511 -20.26 58.55 11.75
CA LEU A 511 -19.69 59.84 12.09
C LEU A 511 -20.41 61.00 11.36
N HIS A 512 -20.75 60.83 10.08
CA HIS A 512 -21.53 61.82 9.33
C HIS A 512 -22.94 61.99 9.91
N SER A 513 -23.64 60.88 10.22
CA SER A 513 -24.94 60.93 10.91
C SER A 513 -24.86 61.66 12.25
N LYS A 514 -23.82 61.41 13.07
CA LYS A 514 -23.61 62.14 14.32
C LYS A 514 -23.20 63.59 14.13
N ALA A 515 -22.45 63.92 13.09
CA ALA A 515 -22.15 65.31 12.74
C ALA A 515 -23.41 66.08 12.30
N GLU A 516 -24.31 65.43 11.55
CA GLU A 516 -25.61 65.99 11.16
C GLU A 516 -26.55 66.19 12.37
N GLU A 517 -26.62 65.21 13.28
CA GLU A 517 -27.33 65.34 14.55
C GLU A 517 -26.83 66.54 15.35
N VAL A 518 -25.51 66.63 15.59
CA VAL A 518 -24.88 67.75 16.33
C VAL A 518 -25.15 69.08 15.62
N LEU A 519 -25.02 69.15 14.31
CA LEU A 519 -25.27 70.36 13.53
C LEU A 519 -26.76 70.78 13.56
N SER A 520 -27.69 69.81 13.64
CA SER A 520 -29.12 70.08 13.85
C SER A 520 -29.42 70.62 15.26
N LEU A 521 -28.74 70.09 16.28
CA LEU A 521 -28.84 70.54 17.67
C LEU A 521 -28.22 71.93 17.85
N GLU A 522 -27.07 72.22 17.22
CA GLU A 522 -26.43 73.54 17.23
C GLU A 522 -27.34 74.57 16.55
N LYS A 523 -27.95 74.24 15.39
CA LYS A 523 -28.96 75.07 14.73
C LYS A 523 -30.16 75.36 15.65
N ARG A 524 -30.72 74.33 16.30
CA ARG A 524 -31.85 74.48 17.24
C ARG A 524 -31.47 75.33 18.46
N LYS A 525 -30.28 75.13 19.01
CA LYS A 525 -29.72 75.95 20.11
C LYS A 525 -29.57 77.41 19.70
N GLN A 526 -29.04 77.70 18.52
CA GLN A 526 -28.92 79.06 17.99
C GLN A 526 -30.28 79.71 17.72
N GLN A 527 -31.27 78.96 17.22
CA GLN A 527 -32.64 79.45 17.07
C GLN A 527 -33.27 79.82 18.42
N LEU A 528 -33.09 78.97 19.44
CA LEU A 528 -33.58 79.23 20.79
C LEU A 528 -32.86 80.40 21.47
N HIS A 529 -31.55 80.58 21.24
CA HIS A 529 -30.82 81.74 21.75
C HIS A 529 -31.33 83.04 21.12
N ARG A 530 -31.49 83.09 19.78
CA ARG A 530 -32.06 84.27 19.10
C ARG A 530 -33.47 84.59 19.59
N ALA A 531 -34.35 83.58 19.69
CA ALA A 531 -35.70 83.78 20.22
C ALA A 531 -35.69 84.27 21.69
N MET A 532 -34.72 83.82 22.51
CA MET A 532 -34.54 84.31 23.88
C MET A 532 -34.02 85.76 23.91
N GLU A 533 -33.06 86.12 23.06
CA GLU A 533 -32.54 87.48 22.90
C GLU A 533 -33.63 88.45 22.43
N GLU A 534 -34.44 88.05 21.45
CA GLU A 534 -35.62 88.79 20.98
C GLU A 534 -36.61 89.03 22.13
N ARG A 535 -36.96 87.99 22.91
CA ARG A 535 -37.83 88.14 24.09
C ARG A 535 -37.20 89.00 25.20
N ILE A 536 -35.90 88.96 25.41
CA ILE A 536 -35.21 89.82 26.38
C ILE A 536 -35.29 91.28 25.94
N GLU A 537 -35.11 91.58 24.65
CA GLU A 537 -35.21 92.94 24.15
C GLU A 537 -36.67 93.45 24.13
N GLU A 538 -37.65 92.60 23.79
CA GLU A 538 -39.08 92.91 23.98
C GLU A 538 -39.39 93.28 25.44
N ILE A 539 -38.98 92.44 26.41
CA ILE A 539 -39.17 92.69 27.85
C ILE A 539 -38.46 93.99 28.26
N LYS A 540 -37.29 94.27 27.71
CA LYS A 540 -36.52 95.50 27.97
C LYS A 540 -37.24 96.74 27.42
N ILE A 541 -37.84 96.67 26.23
CA ILE A 541 -38.69 97.73 25.67
C ILE A 541 -39.96 97.93 26.50
N HIS A 542 -40.64 96.86 26.91
CA HIS A 542 -41.79 96.96 27.82
C HIS A 542 -41.39 97.56 29.18
N LYS A 543 -40.22 97.21 29.72
CA LYS A 543 -39.70 97.77 30.97
C LYS A 543 -39.35 99.26 30.85
N THR A 544 -38.73 99.70 29.75
CA THR A 544 -38.45 101.14 29.54
C THR A 544 -39.74 101.94 29.34
N MET A 545 -40.73 101.38 28.63
CA MET A 545 -42.07 101.96 28.48
C MET A 545 -42.82 102.07 29.83
N LEU A 546 -42.80 101.03 30.66
CA LEU A 546 -43.37 101.10 32.01
C LEU A 546 -42.62 102.10 32.90
N THR A 547 -41.30 102.19 32.76
CA THR A 547 -40.50 103.17 33.51
C THR A 547 -40.81 104.61 33.08
N SER A 548 -41.05 104.88 31.79
CA SER A 548 -41.46 106.22 31.35
C SER A 548 -42.89 106.57 31.79
N GLN A 549 -43.82 105.60 31.80
CA GLN A 549 -45.15 105.77 32.39
C GLN A 549 -45.09 106.09 33.88
N ILE A 550 -44.27 105.37 34.66
CA ILE A 550 -44.07 105.66 36.10
C ILE A 550 -43.53 107.09 36.28
N ARG A 551 -42.54 107.52 35.49
CA ARG A 551 -42.00 108.89 35.58
C ARG A 551 -43.03 109.97 35.21
N TYR A 552 -43.95 109.67 34.30
CA TYR A 552 -45.06 110.58 33.97
C TYR A 552 -46.04 110.69 35.15
N VAL A 553 -46.47 109.58 35.74
CA VAL A 553 -47.35 109.56 36.92
C VAL A 553 -46.68 110.19 38.16
N ASP A 554 -45.36 110.00 38.34
CA ASP A 554 -44.58 110.70 39.37
C ASP A 554 -44.59 112.22 39.16
N GLN A 555 -44.49 112.70 37.92
CA GLN A 555 -44.57 114.12 37.58
C GLN A 555 -45.98 114.67 37.83
N GLU A 556 -47.03 113.94 37.47
CA GLU A 556 -48.42 114.31 37.80
C GLU A 556 -48.63 114.38 39.31
N ARG A 557 -48.13 113.39 40.08
CA ARG A 557 -48.18 113.42 41.56
C ARG A 557 -47.43 114.62 42.13
N GLN A 558 -46.27 114.97 41.58
CA GLN A 558 -45.53 116.16 42.01
C GLN A 558 -46.30 117.46 41.71
N ASN A 559 -46.93 117.57 40.54
CA ASN A 559 -47.75 118.73 40.18
C ASN A 559 -48.96 118.85 41.14
N ILE A 560 -49.70 117.75 41.38
CA ILE A 560 -50.82 117.72 42.32
C ILE A 560 -50.36 118.05 43.76
N SER A 561 -49.18 117.59 44.16
CA SER A 561 -48.59 117.93 45.47
C SER A 561 -48.23 119.40 45.58
N ALA A 562 -47.76 120.03 44.50
CA ALA A 562 -47.49 121.47 44.46
C ALA A 562 -48.79 122.28 44.57
N ASP A 563 -49.82 121.93 43.78
CA ASP A 563 -51.16 122.53 43.85
C ASP A 563 -51.77 122.39 45.25
N PHE A 564 -51.58 121.24 45.90
CA PHE A 564 -52.01 121.01 47.28
C PHE A 564 -51.30 121.92 48.28
N HIS A 565 -49.97 122.05 48.20
CA HIS A 565 -49.21 122.94 49.07
C HIS A 565 -49.52 124.43 48.83
N GLU A 566 -49.82 124.84 47.59
CA GLU A 566 -50.29 126.21 47.31
C GLU A 566 -51.65 126.47 47.99
N ARG A 567 -52.60 125.53 47.87
CA ARG A 567 -53.89 125.60 48.57
C ARG A 567 -53.72 125.64 50.08
N LEU A 568 -52.81 124.84 50.64
CA LEU A 568 -52.52 124.83 52.08
C LEU A 568 -51.95 126.18 52.56
N SER A 569 -50.98 126.73 51.83
CA SER A 569 -50.43 128.08 52.09
C SER A 569 -51.51 129.17 52.02
N LYS A 570 -52.50 129.02 51.13
CA LYS A 570 -53.64 129.93 51.02
C LYS A 570 -54.60 129.83 52.22
N ILE A 571 -54.75 128.65 52.81
CA ILE A 571 -55.52 128.43 54.04
C ILE A 571 -54.81 129.06 55.24
N ASP A 572 -53.50 128.83 55.42
CA ASP A 572 -52.74 129.42 56.54
C ASP A 572 -52.75 130.96 56.50
N LYS A 573 -52.64 131.56 55.31
CA LYS A 573 -52.78 133.02 55.12
C LYS A 573 -54.15 133.54 55.56
N LEU A 574 -55.22 132.75 55.41
CA LEU A 574 -56.56 133.11 55.90
C LEU A 574 -56.68 132.91 57.42
N LYS A 575 -56.12 131.82 57.96
CA LYS A 575 -56.13 131.53 59.40
C LYS A 575 -55.44 132.63 60.21
N ASN A 576 -54.22 133.02 59.82
CA ASN A 576 -53.46 134.07 60.49
C ASN A 576 -54.19 135.42 60.46
N ARG A 577 -54.97 135.71 59.40
CA ARG A 577 -55.79 136.92 59.30
C ARG A 577 -56.97 136.92 60.28
N TYR A 578 -57.57 135.77 60.56
CA TYR A 578 -58.62 135.63 61.58
C TYR A 578 -58.07 135.74 63.01
N GLU A 579 -56.89 135.17 63.26
CA GLU A 579 -56.27 135.17 64.58
C GLU A 579 -55.89 136.59 65.03
N ILE A 580 -55.29 137.39 64.15
CA ILE A 580 -54.98 138.82 64.41
C ILE A 580 -56.24 139.63 64.73
N LEU A 581 -57.37 139.38 64.03
CA LEU A 581 -58.63 140.09 64.26
C LEU A 581 -59.19 139.81 65.67
N THR A 582 -58.95 138.62 66.21
CA THR A 582 -59.52 138.17 67.48
C THR A 582 -58.79 138.78 68.69
N VAL A 583 -57.47 138.97 68.57
CA VAL A 583 -56.62 139.54 69.65
C VAL A 583 -56.87 141.04 69.88
N VAL A 584 -57.36 141.78 68.88
CA VAL A 584 -57.58 143.24 68.96
C VAL A 584 -58.85 143.63 69.77
N MET A 585 -59.68 142.66 70.17
CA MET A 585 -61.04 142.90 70.71
C MET A 585 -61.20 142.80 72.24
N LEU A 586 -60.13 142.77 73.05
CA LEU A 586 -60.21 142.66 74.53
C LEU A 586 -59.47 143.79 75.31
N PRO A 587 -60.16 144.57 76.18
CA PRO A 587 -59.56 145.53 77.12
C PRO A 587 -59.45 145.00 78.59
N PRO A 588 -58.66 145.65 79.49
CA PRO A 588 -58.42 145.20 80.88
C PRO A 588 -58.92 146.13 82.02
N GLU A 589 -59.37 145.54 83.14
CA GLU A 589 -59.66 146.17 84.47
C GLU A 589 -59.36 145.13 85.59
N GLY A 590 -59.10 145.46 86.87
CA GLY A 590 -58.97 146.74 87.59
C GLY A 590 -58.70 146.52 89.11
N GLU A 591 -58.38 147.57 89.87
CA GLU A 591 -58.23 147.54 91.36
C GLU A 591 -59.18 148.57 92.04
N GLU A 592 -59.53 148.34 93.32
CA GLU A 592 -60.60 149.04 94.06
C GLU A 592 -60.11 150.07 95.10
N GLU A 593 -60.96 151.06 95.43
CA GLU A 593 -60.94 151.78 96.73
C GLU A 593 -62.37 151.95 97.31
N LYS A 594 -62.56 151.72 98.62
CA LYS A 594 -63.86 151.92 99.33
C LYS A 594 -63.69 152.34 100.81
N THR A 595 -64.62 153.16 101.31
CA THR A 595 -64.57 153.80 102.64
C THR A 595 -65.73 153.40 103.57
N GLN A 596 -65.58 153.73 104.85
CA GLN A 596 -66.20 153.22 106.09
C GLN A 596 -67.73 153.00 106.19
N ALA A 597 -68.58 153.38 105.23
CA ALA A 597 -70.01 153.03 105.23
C ALA A 597 -70.27 151.51 105.05
N TYR A 598 -69.29 150.81 104.48
CA TYR A 598 -69.30 149.38 104.19
C TYR A 598 -69.63 148.47 105.39
N TYR A 599 -69.07 148.75 106.58
CA TYR A 599 -69.12 147.81 107.72
C TYR A 599 -70.47 147.72 108.43
N VAL A 600 -71.28 148.79 108.40
CA VAL A 600 -72.62 148.79 109.03
C VAL A 600 -73.65 148.07 108.14
N ILE A 601 -73.48 148.16 106.82
CA ILE A 601 -74.34 147.46 105.85
C ILE A 601 -74.01 145.96 105.81
N LYS A 602 -72.73 145.59 105.89
CA LYS A 602 -72.28 144.19 105.87
C LYS A 602 -72.87 143.34 106.99
N ALA A 603 -72.91 143.86 108.22
CA ALA A 603 -73.51 143.16 109.36
C ALA A 603 -75.04 142.92 109.23
N ALA A 604 -75.73 143.70 108.38
CA ALA A 604 -77.14 143.47 108.05
C ALA A 604 -77.32 142.46 106.90
N GLN A 605 -76.36 142.38 105.97
CA GLN A 605 -76.39 141.45 104.83
C GLN A 605 -76.06 140.00 105.25
N GLU A 606 -75.07 139.79 106.12
CA GLU A 606 -74.66 138.44 106.59
C GLU A 606 -75.82 137.66 107.25
N LYS A 607 -76.80 138.35 107.84
CA LYS A 607 -77.99 137.73 108.44
C LYS A 607 -79.04 137.26 107.42
N GLU A 608 -79.08 137.87 106.24
CA GLU A 608 -79.98 137.50 105.14
C GLU A 608 -79.32 136.47 104.20
N GLU A 609 -77.99 136.50 104.07
CA GLU A 609 -77.19 135.54 103.29
C GLU A 609 -77.29 134.13 103.88
N LEU A 610 -77.17 133.96 105.19
CA LEU A 610 -77.35 132.67 105.88
C LEU A 610 -78.74 132.03 105.66
N LYS A 611 -79.75 132.80 105.26
CA LYS A 611 -81.05 132.25 104.83
C LYS A 611 -81.03 131.77 103.39
N ARG A 612 -80.43 132.53 102.47
CA ARG A 612 -80.28 132.13 101.06
C ARG A 612 -79.37 130.92 100.88
N GLU A 613 -78.34 130.76 101.73
CA GLU A 613 -77.47 129.60 101.69
C GLU A 613 -78.25 128.28 101.91
N GLY A 614 -79.27 128.29 102.78
CA GLY A 614 -80.20 127.17 102.94
C GLY A 614 -80.90 126.79 101.63
N ASP A 615 -81.57 127.75 100.98
CA ASP A 615 -82.28 127.52 99.71
C ASP A 615 -81.34 127.01 98.59
N THR A 616 -80.06 127.44 98.59
CA THR A 616 -79.08 126.95 97.60
C THR A 616 -78.60 125.52 97.84
N LEU A 617 -78.67 125.01 99.07
CA LEU A 617 -78.31 123.62 99.39
C LEU A 617 -79.40 122.65 98.93
N ASP A 618 -80.69 122.99 99.12
CA ASP A 618 -81.82 122.21 98.61
C ASP A 618 -81.84 122.13 97.07
N ALA A 619 -81.40 123.21 96.39
CA ALA A 619 -81.20 123.20 94.95
C ALA A 619 -80.07 122.25 94.48
N LYS A 620 -79.00 122.09 95.28
CA LYS A 620 -77.91 121.14 94.99
C LYS A 620 -78.35 119.69 95.21
N ILE A 621 -79.14 119.41 96.23
CA ILE A 621 -79.69 118.07 96.51
C ILE A 621 -80.54 117.59 95.30
N ASN A 622 -81.48 118.43 94.83
CA ASN A 622 -82.30 118.13 93.65
C ASN A 622 -81.50 117.88 92.36
N LYS A 623 -80.28 118.41 92.25
CA LYS A 623 -79.41 118.18 91.08
C LYS A 623 -78.69 116.84 91.20
N ALA A 624 -78.16 116.52 92.39
CA ALA A 624 -77.52 115.23 92.67
C ALA A 624 -78.49 114.04 92.48
N GLU A 625 -79.77 114.17 92.86
CA GLU A 625 -80.77 113.12 92.64
C GLU A 625 -81.00 112.81 91.14
N LYS A 626 -80.99 113.84 90.28
CA LYS A 626 -81.10 113.68 88.83
C LYS A 626 -79.85 113.03 88.22
N GLU A 627 -78.67 113.36 88.75
CA GLU A 627 -77.40 112.75 88.33
C GLU A 627 -77.34 111.26 88.74
N ILE A 628 -77.84 110.90 89.92
CA ILE A 628 -77.99 109.50 90.36
C ILE A 628 -78.94 108.72 89.44
N TYR A 629 -80.08 109.32 89.04
CA TYR A 629 -81.01 108.69 88.09
C TYR A 629 -80.38 108.49 86.69
N ALA A 630 -79.60 109.46 86.21
CA ALA A 630 -78.87 109.33 84.95
C ALA A 630 -77.80 108.23 85.00
N LEU A 631 -77.05 108.14 86.11
CA LEU A 631 -76.06 107.08 86.36
C LEU A 631 -76.69 105.68 86.47
N GLY A 632 -77.90 105.58 87.03
CA GLY A 632 -78.67 104.33 87.03
C GLY A 632 -78.95 103.81 85.61
N ASN A 633 -79.39 104.71 84.71
CA ASN A 633 -79.69 104.37 83.32
C ASN A 633 -78.45 103.97 82.52
N THR A 634 -77.33 104.69 82.64
CA THR A 634 -76.08 104.33 81.93
C THR A 634 -75.52 102.99 82.40
N LEU A 635 -75.62 102.69 83.71
CA LEU A 635 -75.18 101.42 84.27
C LEU A 635 -76.06 100.25 83.81
N GLN A 636 -77.37 100.48 83.59
CA GLN A 636 -78.27 99.47 83.01
C GLN A 636 -77.95 99.16 81.54
N VAL A 637 -77.71 100.17 80.71
CA VAL A 637 -77.28 99.98 79.30
C VAL A 637 -75.94 99.24 79.24
N LEU A 638 -74.97 99.64 80.06
CA LEU A 638 -73.66 98.98 80.14
C LEU A 638 -73.79 97.51 80.56
N ARG A 639 -74.66 97.18 81.53
CA ARG A 639 -74.94 95.80 81.94
C ARG A 639 -75.55 94.97 80.81
N SER A 640 -76.47 95.52 80.02
CA SER A 640 -77.05 94.80 78.87
C SER A 640 -76.02 94.51 77.78
N CYS A 641 -75.23 95.51 77.34
CA CYS A 641 -74.17 95.29 76.36
C CYS A 641 -73.13 94.27 76.84
N ASN A 642 -72.72 94.35 78.11
CA ASN A 642 -71.73 93.42 78.68
C ASN A 642 -72.31 91.99 78.85
N ASN A 643 -73.62 91.85 79.09
CA ASN A 643 -74.28 90.54 79.07
C ASN A 643 -74.37 89.94 77.66
N ASN A 644 -74.68 90.73 76.63
CA ASN A 644 -74.69 90.23 75.24
C ASN A 644 -73.28 89.91 74.74
N TYR A 645 -72.28 90.73 75.06
CA TYR A 645 -70.87 90.42 74.77
C TYR A 645 -70.41 89.15 75.53
N LYS A 646 -70.91 88.90 76.74
CA LYS A 646 -70.67 87.61 77.44
C LYS A 646 -71.47 86.43 76.87
N ARG A 647 -72.55 86.65 76.11
CA ARG A 647 -73.26 85.59 75.38
C ARG A 647 -72.50 85.19 74.12
N SER A 648 -72.00 86.15 73.33
CA SER A 648 -71.20 85.84 72.13
C SER A 648 -69.87 85.13 72.42
N PHE A 649 -69.30 85.29 73.62
CA PHE A 649 -68.13 84.53 74.09
C PHE A 649 -68.45 83.32 74.99
N LYS A 650 -69.72 82.91 75.13
CA LYS A 650 -70.07 81.70 75.90
C LYS A 650 -69.78 80.45 75.08
N LYS A 651 -68.80 79.68 75.55
CA LYS A 651 -68.47 78.35 75.04
C LYS A 651 -69.66 77.40 75.19
N VAL A 652 -69.91 76.60 74.16
CA VAL A 652 -70.99 75.60 74.01
C VAL A 652 -71.37 74.92 75.34
N THR A 653 -72.63 75.00 75.71
CA THR A 653 -73.19 74.35 76.91
C THR A 653 -73.40 72.84 76.72
N PRO A 654 -73.41 72.01 77.78
CA PRO A 654 -73.44 70.54 77.69
C PRO A 654 -74.75 69.90 77.16
N SER A 655 -75.58 70.65 76.44
CA SER A 655 -76.89 70.24 75.92
C SER A 655 -77.10 70.69 74.47
N SER A 656 -76.03 70.71 73.68
CA SER A 656 -76.02 71.08 72.26
C SER A 656 -75.29 70.01 71.46
N ASP A 657 -75.80 69.71 70.27
CA ASP A 657 -75.39 68.61 69.38
C ASP A 657 -73.88 68.62 69.04
N GLU A 658 -73.25 69.81 69.06
CA GLU A 658 -71.81 69.96 68.86
C GLU A 658 -70.95 69.26 69.94
N TYR A 659 -71.49 69.02 71.13
CA TYR A 659 -70.79 68.28 72.19
C TYR A 659 -70.74 66.77 71.90
N GLU A 660 -71.78 66.20 71.28
CA GLU A 660 -71.77 64.81 70.81
C GLU A 660 -70.77 64.62 69.67
N LEU A 661 -70.74 65.57 68.72
CA LEU A 661 -69.76 65.58 67.62
C LEU A 661 -68.31 65.65 68.15
N LYS A 662 -68.07 66.41 69.22
CA LYS A 662 -66.77 66.48 69.90
C LYS A 662 -66.36 65.14 70.54
N ILE A 663 -67.30 64.40 71.12
CA ILE A 663 -67.03 63.06 71.68
C ILE A 663 -66.66 62.10 70.55
N GLN A 664 -67.42 62.09 69.45
CA GLN A 664 -67.14 61.25 68.28
C GLN A 664 -65.73 61.54 67.70
N LEU A 665 -65.35 62.81 67.54
CA LEU A 665 -64.01 63.19 67.06
C LEU A 665 -62.88 62.84 68.06
N GLU A 666 -63.14 62.87 69.37
CA GLU A 666 -62.18 62.40 70.38
C GLU A 666 -62.02 60.87 70.37
N GLU A 667 -63.07 60.12 70.02
CA GLU A 667 -63.02 58.66 69.85
C GLU A 667 -62.32 58.25 68.55
N GLU A 668 -62.61 58.92 67.42
CA GLU A 668 -61.89 58.73 66.16
C GLU A 668 -60.38 58.99 66.32
N LYS A 669 -60.02 60.06 67.06
CA LYS A 669 -58.61 60.35 67.39
C LYS A 669 -57.97 59.20 68.16
N ARG A 670 -58.63 58.63 69.18
CA ARG A 670 -58.10 57.47 69.93
C ARG A 670 -57.91 56.25 69.02
N ALA A 671 -58.86 55.97 68.14
CA ALA A 671 -58.76 54.88 67.18
C ALA A 671 -57.60 55.05 66.18
N ILE A 672 -57.29 56.29 65.78
CA ILE A 672 -56.11 56.62 64.97
C ILE A 672 -54.82 56.45 65.79
N ASP A 673 -54.77 56.93 67.03
CA ASP A 673 -53.62 56.79 67.93
C ASP A 673 -53.31 55.31 68.29
N GLU A 674 -54.32 54.45 68.32
CA GLU A 674 -54.17 53.00 68.46
C GLU A 674 -53.65 52.33 67.17
N LYS A 675 -54.20 52.68 66.00
CA LYS A 675 -53.68 52.22 64.70
C LYS A 675 -52.22 52.66 64.49
N HIS A 676 -51.85 53.86 64.91
CA HIS A 676 -50.47 54.35 64.86
C HIS A 676 -49.55 53.54 65.79
N ARG A 677 -49.96 53.27 67.03
CA ARG A 677 -49.21 52.40 67.96
C ARG A 677 -49.08 50.96 67.46
N TYR A 678 -50.09 50.42 66.78
CA TYR A 678 -50.01 49.11 66.12
C TYR A 678 -48.99 49.11 64.98
N LYS A 679 -49.01 50.11 64.09
CA LYS A 679 -48.01 50.25 63.01
C LYS A 679 -46.59 50.47 63.55
N GLN A 680 -46.41 51.22 64.64
CA GLN A 680 -45.10 51.34 65.29
C GLN A 680 -44.59 50.02 65.86
N ARG A 681 -45.50 49.11 66.29
CA ARG A 681 -45.12 47.77 66.74
C ARG A 681 -44.72 46.86 65.56
N GLN A 682 -45.48 46.85 64.48
CA GLN A 682 -45.09 46.17 63.23
C GLN A 682 -43.75 46.66 62.67
N ILE A 683 -43.47 47.97 62.71
CA ILE A 683 -42.18 48.54 62.28
C ILE A 683 -41.02 48.06 63.18
N ARG A 684 -41.29 47.75 64.46
CA ARG A 684 -40.29 47.20 65.37
C ARG A 684 -40.03 45.73 65.09
N GLU A 685 -41.09 44.94 64.96
CA GLU A 685 -41.04 43.52 64.57
C GLU A 685 -40.27 43.36 63.25
N LEU A 686 -40.62 44.12 62.20
CA LEU A 686 -39.90 44.11 60.92
C LEU A 686 -38.42 44.56 61.01
N ARG A 687 -38.05 45.41 61.99
CA ARG A 687 -36.65 45.78 62.22
C ARG A 687 -35.87 44.67 62.93
N GLU A 688 -36.52 43.99 63.88
CA GLU A 688 -35.96 42.81 64.55
C GLU A 688 -35.79 41.64 63.55
N ASP A 689 -36.75 41.45 62.64
CA ASP A 689 -36.66 40.50 61.53
C ASP A 689 -35.49 40.85 60.58
N ILE A 690 -35.36 42.10 60.14
CA ILE A 690 -34.24 42.55 59.29
C ILE A 690 -32.90 42.31 60.00
N GLN A 691 -32.76 42.69 61.27
CA GLN A 691 -31.54 42.46 62.04
C GLN A 691 -31.22 40.95 62.16
N SER A 692 -32.25 40.10 62.31
CA SER A 692 -32.06 38.65 62.34
C SER A 692 -31.59 38.11 60.98
N MET A 693 -32.14 38.62 59.86
CA MET A 693 -31.72 38.24 58.52
C MET A 693 -30.30 38.71 58.20
N GLU A 694 -29.92 39.93 58.58
CA GLU A 694 -28.55 40.44 58.48
C GLU A 694 -27.56 39.54 59.23
N ASN A 695 -27.87 39.18 60.48
CA ASN A 695 -27.04 38.24 61.26
C ASN A 695 -26.93 36.86 60.58
N THR A 696 -28.00 36.34 59.95
CA THR A 696 -27.91 35.08 59.19
C THR A 696 -27.09 35.23 57.90
N LEU A 697 -27.11 36.39 57.25
CA LEU A 697 -26.28 36.69 56.08
C LEU A 697 -24.80 36.69 56.44
N GLU A 698 -24.39 37.37 57.53
CA GLU A 698 -23.00 37.35 58.01
C GLU A 698 -22.51 35.92 58.29
N VAL A 699 -23.35 35.07 58.90
CA VAL A 699 -23.02 33.66 59.14
C VAL A 699 -22.88 32.88 57.82
N ILE A 700 -23.75 33.11 56.84
CA ILE A 700 -23.67 32.48 55.51
C ILE A 700 -22.43 32.96 54.74
N GLU A 701 -22.06 34.23 54.83
CA GLU A 701 -20.84 34.77 54.22
C GLU A 701 -19.59 34.13 54.85
N HIS A 702 -19.54 34.02 56.18
CA HIS A 702 -18.44 33.33 56.87
C HIS A 702 -18.34 31.85 56.46
N LEU A 703 -19.47 31.14 56.36
CA LEU A 703 -19.48 29.76 55.87
C LEU A 703 -19.04 29.66 54.41
N THR A 704 -19.46 30.60 53.57
CA THR A 704 -19.07 30.67 52.15
C THR A 704 -17.57 30.91 51.99
N ASN A 705 -16.98 31.78 52.82
CA ASN A 705 -15.54 32.04 52.82
C ASN A 705 -14.74 30.82 53.30
N ASN A 706 -15.19 30.14 54.37
CA ASN A 706 -14.58 28.87 54.82
C ASN A 706 -14.64 27.77 53.73
N VAL A 707 -15.72 27.70 52.94
CA VAL A 707 -15.84 26.75 51.83
C VAL A 707 -14.90 27.13 50.67
N LYS A 708 -14.75 28.42 50.35
CA LYS A 708 -13.78 28.90 49.34
C LYS A 708 -12.34 28.58 49.73
N GLU A 709 -11.98 28.78 51.01
CA GLU A 709 -10.66 28.42 51.54
C GLU A 709 -10.38 26.92 51.37
N LYS A 710 -11.28 26.05 51.84
CA LYS A 710 -11.17 24.59 51.64
C LYS A 710 -11.11 24.18 50.17
N LEU A 711 -11.85 24.85 49.29
CA LEU A 711 -11.79 24.59 47.84
C LEU A 711 -10.42 24.97 47.26
N SER A 712 -9.83 26.09 47.72
CA SER A 712 -8.46 26.47 47.34
C SER A 712 -7.40 25.48 47.85
N GLU A 713 -7.55 24.96 49.06
CA GLU A 713 -6.67 23.92 49.62
C GLU A 713 -6.75 22.62 48.81
N GLN A 714 -7.98 22.17 48.49
CA GLN A 714 -8.20 20.99 47.64
C GLN A 714 -7.68 21.19 46.21
N GLN A 715 -7.81 22.40 45.64
CA GLN A 715 -7.26 22.74 44.33
C GLN A 715 -5.72 22.73 44.34
N ALA A 716 -5.09 23.21 45.41
CA ALA A 716 -3.64 23.12 45.60
C ALA A 716 -3.17 21.67 45.75
N PHE A 717 -3.88 20.85 46.53
CA PHE A 717 -3.59 19.42 46.71
C PHE A 717 -3.75 18.62 45.41
N SER A 718 -4.82 18.88 44.64
CA SER A 718 -5.01 18.31 43.29
C SER A 718 -3.88 18.71 42.33
N SER A 719 -3.44 19.97 42.38
CA SER A 719 -2.31 20.45 41.58
C SER A 719 -1.00 19.76 41.95
N GLN A 720 -0.78 19.45 43.23
CA GLN A 720 0.37 18.66 43.69
C GLN A 720 0.28 17.20 43.21
N LEU A 721 -0.86 16.53 43.37
CA LEU A 721 -1.05 15.15 42.87
C LEU A 721 -0.87 15.04 41.35
N ASN A 722 -1.33 16.03 40.58
CA ASN A 722 -1.10 16.10 39.14
C ASN A 722 0.40 16.21 38.83
N ARG A 723 1.14 17.06 39.54
CA ARG A 723 2.59 17.18 39.38
C ARG A 723 3.31 15.88 39.73
N GLU A 724 2.97 15.25 40.85
CA GLU A 724 3.54 13.96 41.24
C GLU A 724 3.27 12.88 40.18
N THR A 725 2.07 12.87 39.59
CA THR A 725 1.70 11.97 38.48
C THR A 725 2.56 12.20 37.23
N GLU A 726 2.77 13.46 36.81
CA GLU A 726 3.68 13.80 35.71
C GLU A 726 5.13 13.38 36.00
N GLU A 727 5.60 13.53 37.25
CA GLU A 727 6.95 13.11 37.66
C GLU A 727 7.13 11.57 37.69
N GLN A 728 6.04 10.78 37.78
CA GLN A 728 6.10 9.31 37.66
C GLN A 728 6.09 8.82 36.20
N LYS A 729 5.43 9.51 35.26
CA LYS A 729 5.38 9.11 33.83
C LYS A 729 6.75 8.78 33.20
N PRO A 730 7.81 9.61 33.32
CA PRO A 730 9.12 9.29 32.74
C PRO A 730 9.88 8.19 33.50
N LYS A 731 9.43 7.77 34.69
CA LYS A 731 9.94 6.58 35.38
C LYS A 731 9.24 5.33 34.82
N LEU A 732 7.92 5.37 34.67
CA LEU A 732 7.14 4.33 34.00
C LEU A 732 7.67 4.06 32.58
N GLU A 733 7.91 5.11 31.79
CA GLU A 733 8.44 5.00 30.42
C GLU A 733 9.86 4.38 30.38
N ARG A 734 10.68 4.62 31.40
CA ARG A 734 12.00 3.97 31.53
C ARG A 734 11.86 2.48 31.86
N VAL A 735 10.97 2.12 32.78
CA VAL A 735 10.72 0.72 33.15
C VAL A 735 10.10 -0.05 31.99
N THR A 736 9.10 0.48 31.30
CA THR A 736 8.50 -0.20 30.13
C THR A 736 9.50 -0.39 29.00
N LYS A 737 10.39 0.58 28.75
CA LYS A 737 11.53 0.43 27.82
C LYS A 737 12.56 -0.61 28.27
N GLN A 738 12.72 -0.86 29.58
CA GLN A 738 13.57 -1.94 30.10
C GLN A 738 12.88 -3.30 29.98
N CYS A 739 11.61 -3.42 30.37
CA CYS A 739 10.83 -4.65 30.17
C CYS A 739 10.82 -5.05 28.69
N ALA A 740 10.57 -4.12 27.76
CA ALA A 740 10.60 -4.39 26.33
C ALA A 740 11.98 -4.79 25.76
N LYS A 741 13.08 -4.50 26.47
CA LYS A 741 14.41 -5.05 26.14
C LYS A 741 14.55 -6.49 26.65
N LEU A 742 14.19 -6.73 27.91
CA LEU A 742 14.21 -8.08 28.50
C LEU A 742 13.30 -9.05 27.74
N THR A 743 12.11 -8.62 27.29
CA THR A 743 11.24 -9.41 26.40
C THR A 743 11.96 -9.79 25.10
N LYS A 744 12.71 -8.86 24.48
CA LYS A 744 13.48 -9.16 23.27
C LYS A 744 14.64 -10.12 23.54
N GLU A 745 15.32 -9.98 24.67
CA GLU A 745 16.39 -10.90 25.09
C GLU A 745 15.84 -12.31 25.36
N ILE A 746 14.68 -12.45 26.00
CA ILE A 746 14.00 -13.74 26.23
C ILE A 746 13.61 -14.40 24.89
N ARG A 747 13.04 -13.65 23.95
CA ARG A 747 12.67 -14.17 22.60
C ARG A 747 13.90 -14.56 21.77
N LEU A 748 14.99 -13.79 21.85
CA LEU A 748 16.27 -14.12 21.20
C LEU A 748 16.91 -15.38 21.79
N LEU A 749 16.87 -15.56 23.12
CA LEU A 749 17.43 -16.74 23.79
C LEU A 749 16.62 -18.03 23.53
N LYS A 750 15.35 -17.91 23.13
CA LYS A 750 14.48 -19.05 22.77
C LYS A 750 14.27 -19.22 21.26
N ASP A 751 14.88 -18.37 20.43
CA ASP A 751 14.83 -18.40 18.96
C ASP A 751 13.41 -18.46 18.36
N THR A 752 12.45 -17.82 19.05
CA THR A 752 11.01 -17.80 18.70
C THR A 752 10.50 -16.38 18.53
N LYS A 753 9.63 -16.16 17.53
CA LYS A 753 9.00 -14.84 17.27
C LYS A 753 7.74 -14.59 18.09
N ASP A 754 7.03 -15.66 18.44
CA ASP A 754 5.78 -15.62 19.19
C ASP A 754 6.02 -15.45 20.70
N GLU A 755 4.96 -15.14 21.44
CA GLU A 755 5.07 -14.88 22.88
C GLU A 755 5.43 -16.16 23.65
N THR A 756 6.48 -16.09 24.46
CA THR A 756 6.94 -17.23 25.26
C THR A 756 5.99 -17.50 26.43
N LEU A 757 5.91 -18.75 26.91
CA LEU A 757 5.07 -19.10 28.07
C LEU A 757 5.48 -18.32 29.33
N GLU A 758 6.76 -17.97 29.46
CA GLU A 758 7.28 -17.11 30.51
C GLU A 758 6.75 -15.68 30.43
N GLU A 759 6.64 -15.10 29.22
CA GLU A 759 5.99 -13.79 29.05
C GLU A 759 4.50 -13.83 29.41
N GLN A 760 3.83 -14.96 29.13
CA GLN A 760 2.43 -15.15 29.51
C GLN A 760 2.27 -15.28 31.03
N ASP A 761 3.14 -16.01 31.75
CA ASP A 761 3.11 -16.04 33.23
C ASP A 761 3.45 -14.68 33.84
N ILE A 762 4.42 -13.94 33.27
CA ILE A 762 4.76 -12.58 33.71
C ILE A 762 3.55 -11.65 33.56
N LYS A 763 2.92 -11.58 32.38
CA LYS A 763 1.70 -10.78 32.16
C LYS A 763 0.55 -11.22 33.08
N LEU A 764 0.38 -12.52 33.31
CA LEU A 764 -0.65 -13.07 34.21
C LEU A 764 -0.37 -12.74 35.69
N ARG A 765 0.90 -12.63 36.08
CA ARG A 765 1.33 -12.22 37.41
C ARG A 765 1.21 -10.71 37.61
N GLU A 766 1.60 -9.92 36.62
CA GLU A 766 1.42 -8.46 36.59
C GLU A 766 -0.07 -8.10 36.68
N THR A 767 -0.92 -8.73 35.87
CA THR A 767 -2.38 -8.51 35.94
C THR A 767 -2.97 -8.96 37.27
N LYS A 768 -2.55 -10.08 37.86
CA LYS A 768 -2.97 -10.46 39.22
C LYS A 768 -2.51 -9.48 40.30
N GLN A 769 -1.31 -8.93 40.18
CA GLN A 769 -0.82 -7.90 41.11
C GLN A 769 -1.56 -6.57 40.94
N PHE A 770 -1.85 -6.17 39.69
CA PHE A 770 -2.60 -4.98 39.37
C PHE A 770 -4.03 -5.04 39.92
N HIS A 771 -4.76 -6.14 39.71
CA HIS A 771 -6.07 -6.34 40.33
C HIS A 771 -5.99 -6.29 41.86
N LYS A 772 -4.99 -6.95 42.48
CA LYS A 772 -4.81 -6.91 43.93
C LYS A 772 -4.56 -5.49 44.46
N ILE A 773 -3.80 -4.66 43.74
CA ILE A 773 -3.57 -3.26 44.10
C ILE A 773 -4.86 -2.44 43.95
N ILE A 774 -5.65 -2.68 42.89
CA ILE A 774 -6.97 -2.06 42.72
C ILE A 774 -7.92 -2.46 43.84
N ASP A 775 -7.97 -3.74 44.22
CA ASP A 775 -8.79 -4.24 45.33
C ASP A 775 -8.38 -3.58 46.66
N GLU A 776 -7.07 -3.42 46.90
CA GLU A 776 -6.53 -2.75 48.09
C GLU A 776 -6.85 -1.24 48.10
N MET A 777 -6.79 -0.57 46.93
CA MET A 777 -7.22 0.82 46.78
C MET A 777 -8.73 1.00 46.95
N LEU A 778 -9.55 0.10 46.40
CA LEU A 778 -11.01 0.11 46.54
C LEU A 778 -11.41 -0.09 48.01
N VAL A 779 -10.78 -1.04 48.72
CA VAL A 779 -10.97 -1.22 50.16
C VAL A 779 -10.67 0.09 50.89
N ASN A 780 -9.49 0.68 50.70
CA ASN A 780 -9.11 1.94 51.38
C ASN A 780 -10.10 3.08 51.10
N VAL A 781 -10.50 3.29 49.84
CA VAL A 781 -11.47 4.34 49.46
C VAL A 781 -12.85 4.08 50.10
N THR A 782 -13.26 2.81 50.23
CA THR A 782 -14.53 2.45 50.90
C THR A 782 -14.47 2.51 52.43
N GLU A 783 -13.28 2.41 53.03
CA GLU A 783 -13.07 2.62 54.47
C GLU A 783 -13.02 4.11 54.82
N GLU A 784 -12.41 4.94 53.97
CA GLU A 784 -12.33 6.40 54.16
C GLU A 784 -13.65 7.13 53.86
N ASN A 785 -14.47 6.65 52.91
CA ASN A 785 -15.67 7.34 52.44
C ASN A 785 -16.92 6.44 52.45
N ALA A 786 -17.70 6.52 53.52
CA ALA A 786 -18.89 5.68 53.73
C ALA A 786 -19.96 5.82 52.63
N ASP A 787 -20.18 7.03 52.11
CA ASP A 787 -21.18 7.27 51.05
C ASP A 787 -20.75 6.63 49.72
N ILE A 788 -19.45 6.70 49.39
CA ILE A 788 -18.87 6.09 48.19
C ILE A 788 -18.96 4.56 48.28
N ARG A 789 -18.81 3.98 49.47
CA ARG A 789 -19.00 2.54 49.69
C ARG A 789 -20.40 2.06 49.33
N ILE A 790 -21.44 2.81 49.69
CA ILE A 790 -22.85 2.48 49.35
C ILE A 790 -23.07 2.54 47.83
N ILE A 791 -22.53 3.59 47.19
CA ILE A 791 -22.63 3.78 45.74
C ILE A 791 -21.92 2.67 44.97
N LEU A 792 -20.66 2.36 45.33
CA LEU A 792 -19.89 1.27 44.72
C LEU A 792 -20.54 -0.09 44.95
N GLN A 793 -21.02 -0.38 46.17
CA GLN A 793 -21.71 -1.63 46.46
C GLN A 793 -22.98 -1.81 45.60
N THR A 794 -23.71 -0.73 45.33
CA THR A 794 -24.88 -0.74 44.45
C THR A 794 -24.49 -1.04 43.00
N TYR A 795 -23.45 -0.37 42.46
CA TYR A 795 -23.00 -0.61 41.09
C TYR A 795 -22.37 -2.00 40.89
N PHE A 796 -21.65 -2.52 41.89
CA PHE A 796 -21.11 -3.88 41.84
C PHE A 796 -22.24 -4.93 41.83
N GLN A 797 -23.25 -4.78 42.70
CA GLN A 797 -24.43 -5.65 42.72
C GLN A 797 -25.22 -5.61 41.40
N GLN A 798 -25.40 -4.43 40.78
CA GLN A 798 -26.07 -4.31 39.48
C GLN A 798 -25.35 -5.07 38.35
N ASN A 799 -24.03 -5.20 38.43
CA ASN A 799 -23.21 -5.93 37.46
C ASN A 799 -22.92 -7.39 37.87
N GLY A 800 -23.53 -7.90 38.95
CA GLY A 800 -23.34 -9.27 39.43
C GLY A 800 -21.95 -9.56 40.03
N LEU A 801 -21.23 -8.53 40.46
CA LEU A 801 -19.91 -8.63 41.08
C LEU A 801 -20.01 -8.36 42.58
N GLU A 802 -19.22 -9.06 43.39
CA GLU A 802 -19.07 -8.76 44.82
C GLU A 802 -18.00 -7.68 45.03
N LEU A 803 -18.26 -6.74 45.94
CA LEU A 803 -17.30 -5.69 46.27
C LEU A 803 -16.10 -6.31 47.03
N PRO A 804 -14.84 -6.05 46.61
CA PRO A 804 -13.66 -6.57 47.30
C PRO A 804 -13.68 -6.25 48.79
N THR A 805 -13.74 -7.29 49.61
CA THR A 805 -13.74 -7.17 51.08
C THR A 805 -12.35 -7.52 51.59
N ALA A 806 -11.83 -6.75 52.56
CA ALA A 806 -10.48 -6.89 53.10
C ALA A 806 -10.15 -8.36 53.46
N GLY A 807 -9.33 -8.99 52.62
CA GLY A 807 -8.97 -10.40 52.74
C GLY A 807 -8.21 -10.67 54.04
N ARG A 808 -8.88 -11.31 55.01
CA ARG A 808 -8.31 -11.70 56.31
C ARG A 808 -7.01 -12.47 56.09
N LYS A 809 -5.86 -11.84 56.38
CA LYS A 809 -4.52 -12.39 56.12
C LYS A 809 -4.41 -13.82 56.66
N GLY A 810 -4.17 -14.76 55.74
CA GLY A 810 -4.15 -16.19 56.04
C GLY A 810 -3.10 -16.54 57.09
N SER A 811 -3.58 -17.12 58.19
CA SER A 811 -2.73 -17.68 59.24
C SER A 811 -1.77 -18.72 58.67
N ARG A 812 -0.46 -18.55 58.92
CA ARG A 812 0.46 -19.67 59.08
C ARG A 812 0.75 -19.83 60.56
N GLN A 813 0.12 -20.81 61.18
CA GLN A 813 0.46 -21.25 62.53
C GLN A 813 1.85 -21.90 62.53
N SER A 814 2.75 -21.45 63.41
CA SER A 814 3.70 -22.37 64.05
C SER A 814 4.04 -21.90 65.47
N SER A 815 3.34 -22.50 66.44
CA SER A 815 3.84 -22.85 67.78
C SER A 815 4.72 -21.83 68.54
N ARG A 816 4.12 -21.10 69.50
CA ARG A 816 4.34 -21.34 70.95
C ARG A 816 3.61 -20.31 71.83
N SER A 817 2.92 -20.82 72.84
CA SER A 817 2.60 -20.16 74.12
C SER A 817 3.25 -21.01 75.23
N PRO A 818 3.24 -20.62 76.52
CA PRO A 818 2.96 -19.33 77.17
C PRO A 818 4.29 -18.78 77.81
N SER A 819 4.42 -17.94 78.84
CA SER A 819 3.55 -17.54 79.97
C SER A 819 4.18 -16.38 80.77
N GLN A 820 3.35 -15.54 81.43
CA GLN A 820 3.62 -14.77 82.68
C GLN A 820 4.80 -13.75 82.67
N THR A 821 4.85 -12.61 83.36
CA THR A 821 4.24 -12.05 84.60
C THR A 821 3.97 -10.54 84.41
N SER A 822 2.83 -9.92 84.80
CA SER A 822 2.49 -9.31 86.13
C SER A 822 3.60 -8.41 86.73
N LEU A 823 3.41 -7.15 87.18
CA LEU A 823 2.33 -6.47 87.94
C LEU A 823 2.36 -4.92 87.64
N LEU A 824 1.24 -4.16 87.57
CA LEU A 824 0.50 -3.43 88.64
C LEU A 824 1.38 -2.50 89.52
N SER A 825 1.00 -1.28 89.99
CA SER A 825 -0.23 -0.43 89.95
C SER A 825 0.12 0.97 90.55
N ALA A 826 -0.71 2.03 90.61
CA ALA A 826 -1.81 2.61 89.81
C ALA A 826 -2.42 3.82 90.58
N ARG A 827 -2.84 4.95 89.95
CA ARG A 827 -3.65 6.00 90.65
C ARG A 827 -4.52 6.91 89.75
N SER A 828 -5.83 6.92 90.06
CA SER A 828 -6.83 8.02 90.06
C SER A 828 -6.82 9.19 89.04
N SER A 829 -7.95 9.75 88.58
CA SER A 829 -9.39 9.37 88.54
C SER A 829 -10.23 10.53 87.95
N ARG A 830 -11.46 10.21 87.48
CA ARG A 830 -12.71 11.02 87.59
C ARG A 830 -13.18 11.87 86.38
N SER A 831 -14.40 11.55 85.94
CA SER A 831 -15.33 12.29 85.06
C SER A 831 -16.18 13.31 85.87
N THR A 832 -17.11 14.16 85.36
CA THR A 832 -18.01 14.07 84.19
C THR A 832 -18.65 15.45 83.87
N SER A 833 -19.19 15.60 82.64
CA SER A 833 -20.45 16.34 82.25
C SER A 833 -20.62 17.88 82.33
N THR A 834 -20.96 18.45 81.16
CA THR A 834 -22.03 19.45 80.81
C THR A 834 -22.06 20.92 81.31
N SER A 835 -22.11 21.81 80.30
CA SER A 835 -23.05 22.94 80.11
C SER A 835 -22.96 24.28 80.88
N ALA A 836 -22.93 25.35 80.06
CA ALA A 836 -23.64 26.63 80.16
C ALA A 836 -23.17 27.81 81.07
N SER A 837 -23.03 28.96 80.39
CA SER A 837 -23.46 30.34 80.76
C SER A 837 -22.77 31.19 81.85
N GLN A 838 -22.38 32.40 81.40
CA GLN A 838 -22.48 33.73 82.02
C GLN A 838 -21.52 34.21 83.15
N ALA A 839 -20.99 35.42 82.91
CA ALA A 839 -20.66 36.49 83.88
C ALA A 839 -19.48 36.26 84.86
N SER A 840 -18.67 37.26 85.27
CA SER A 840 -18.59 38.70 84.92
C SER A 840 -17.33 39.36 85.50
N VAL A 841 -16.72 40.34 84.78
CA VAL A 841 -16.12 41.61 85.28
C VAL A 841 -14.91 41.50 86.27
N LYS A 842 -13.75 42.16 86.10
CA LYS A 842 -13.48 43.62 86.06
C LYS A 842 -12.05 43.90 85.51
N VAL A 843 -11.86 44.64 84.42
CA VAL A 843 -11.41 46.07 84.31
C VAL A 843 -10.00 46.40 84.84
N LEU A 844 -9.10 46.81 83.93
CA LEU A 844 -8.24 48.03 83.93
C LEU A 844 -7.36 47.98 82.65
N GLU A 845 -7.58 48.75 81.58
CA GLU A 845 -7.37 50.20 81.32
C GLU A 845 -5.96 50.57 80.77
N LEU A 846 -5.98 51.46 79.77
CA LEU A 846 -4.93 52.40 79.29
C LEU A 846 -3.82 52.01 78.27
N SER A 847 -3.84 52.83 77.20
CA SER A 847 -2.71 53.50 76.51
C SER A 847 -1.83 52.77 75.48
N PHE A 848 -1.88 53.30 74.24
CA PHE A 848 -0.72 53.40 73.34
C PHE A 848 0.33 54.35 73.96
N PRO A 849 1.63 54.16 73.68
CA PRO A 849 2.27 55.12 72.77
C PRO A 849 3.33 54.52 71.82
N ASP A 850 3.72 55.31 70.82
CA ASP A 850 4.91 55.09 70.00
C ASP A 850 6.20 55.02 70.83
N SER A 851 7.15 54.16 70.43
CA SER A 851 8.46 54.62 69.93
C SER A 851 9.46 53.47 69.66
N SER A 852 10.24 53.63 68.60
CA SER A 852 11.46 52.88 68.29
C SER A 852 12.61 53.27 69.25
N PRO A 853 13.62 52.42 69.49
CA PRO A 853 14.69 52.20 68.50
C PRO A 853 15.17 50.73 68.39
N GLY A 854 15.94 50.43 67.35
CA GLY A 854 16.45 49.07 67.09
C GLY A 854 17.96 48.90 67.25
N THR A 855 18.38 47.64 67.24
CA THR A 855 19.73 47.09 66.93
C THR A 855 19.53 45.60 66.64
N GLY A 856 20.16 44.95 65.67
CA GLY A 856 21.07 45.39 64.60
C GLY A 856 21.49 44.20 63.73
N ASN A 857 22.32 44.44 62.70
CA ASN A 857 22.97 43.45 61.79
C ASN A 857 22.06 42.79 60.71
N THR A 858 22.48 42.63 59.43
CA THR A 858 23.67 43.13 58.70
C THR A 858 23.49 43.03 57.18
N SER A 859 24.32 43.78 56.43
CA SER A 859 24.74 43.60 55.02
C SER A 859 23.85 44.18 53.91
N ASN A 860 24.52 44.66 52.86
CA ASN A 860 24.02 45.67 51.92
C ASN A 860 23.68 45.13 50.51
N ARG A 861 22.67 45.79 49.92
CA ARG A 861 22.41 46.04 48.47
C ARG A 861 23.68 46.54 47.71
N PRO A 862 23.67 46.72 46.36
CA PRO A 862 22.62 46.53 45.34
C PRO A 862 23.11 45.63 44.16
N THR A 863 22.58 45.53 42.92
CA THR A 863 21.59 46.33 42.15
C THR A 863 20.90 45.48 41.06
N SER A 864 19.70 45.86 40.62
CA SER A 864 19.06 45.41 39.37
C SER A 864 19.37 46.34 38.19
N ALA A 865 19.62 45.82 36.99
CA ALA A 865 19.13 46.34 35.69
C ALA A 865 19.79 45.63 34.49
N THR A 866 18.98 45.30 33.47
CA THR A 866 19.45 44.89 32.14
C THR A 866 18.88 45.83 31.10
N SER A 867 19.74 46.56 30.38
CA SER A 867 19.35 47.28 29.16
C SER A 867 20.50 47.43 28.16
N SER A 868 20.29 46.81 27.00
CA SER A 868 20.68 47.27 25.65
C SER A 868 22.12 47.73 25.32
N SER A 869 22.72 46.96 24.40
CA SER A 869 23.17 47.41 23.06
C SER A 869 24.68 47.49 22.70
N ASN A 870 24.99 46.75 21.63
CA ASN A 870 25.81 47.06 20.45
C ASN A 870 27.35 47.24 20.48
N ASN A 871 27.93 46.62 19.44
CA ASN A 871 29.26 46.81 18.82
C ASN A 871 30.51 46.45 19.67
N GLY A 872 31.54 45.80 19.13
CA GLY A 872 31.68 45.17 17.80
C GLY A 872 33.13 44.91 17.38
N LYS A 873 33.33 43.94 16.47
CA LYS A 873 34.54 43.65 15.65
C LYS A 873 35.82 43.06 16.29
N ASN A 874 36.21 41.89 15.72
CA ASN A 874 37.59 41.45 15.40
C ASN A 874 38.56 41.13 16.58
N LYS A 875 39.54 40.20 16.47
CA LYS A 875 40.08 39.45 15.30
C LYS A 875 40.83 38.16 15.74
N LYS A 876 40.66 37.07 14.97
CA LYS A 876 41.62 35.99 14.59
C LYS A 876 42.68 35.42 15.55
N GLY A 877 42.71 34.06 15.56
CA GLY A 877 43.94 33.22 15.55
C GLY A 877 44.32 32.65 16.92
N ARG A 878 44.90 31.46 17.07
CA ARG A 878 45.25 30.30 16.20
C ARG A 878 44.86 29.03 17.03
N LYS A 879 44.69 27.82 16.50
CA LYS A 879 45.46 27.10 15.48
C LYS A 879 44.64 25.91 14.98
#